data_AF-A0AAN7GXN8-F1
#
_entry.id   AF-A0AAN7GXN8-F1
#
_cell.length_a   1.000
_cell.length_b   1.000
_cell.length_c   1.000
_cell.angle_alpha   90.00
_cell.angle_beta   90.00
_cell.angle_gamma   90.00
#
_symmetry.space_group_name_H-M   'P 1'
#
loop_
_entity.id
_entity.type
_entity.pdbx_description
1 polymer ?
#
loop_
_entity_poly.entity_id
_entity_poly.type
_entity_poly.pdbx_seq_one_letter_code
_entity_poly.pdbx_strand_id
1 'polypeptide(L)'
;MDLSRMLVCPSINIMKPLTSLFGLATQQALVASLPCAIDTFEPVLPAYARIVSAEFVPSGRAYSEGRANIAYPTAPTQLPELCAVIVNVSTSDISNYRFGLFLPTEWNSRFLAVGNGGFAGGINWLDMGAGVRYGHAVVSTDTGHNSTVTDISWALNNDERKKDFGYRAMHGSVQLGKVITQAYYAKNISYSYYSGASTGGRQGLKEAMVSPDSFDGLLIGAPAWYTSHLQTWTTKVASYNLPVSDKKRVSPALFNALPNEVVRQCDEIDGVKDGIVSHPDRCNFTLTPLLCSTEGVNPSACLTAEQADTIRNVYADFYAEEKFAFPGLELSSEHQWSFLLGGNSPNPLGDGYMQYFLFDDPSWNWTKWNDSIVWQADSADPGNCTADDYDLTALKERGGKILMYHGASDALIPQRSSDVFYERVAEAMGGMESLQSWFRYFIVPGMQHVTGTAVNAPWYFAGSGAQGSLGTATHSTPGFEDARHDSLLALMAWVETGTAVDEIVATTWTRTTDPRSGVLRQRPICPFPKRQTYKGGDPNMTSEEQPPSALNIKENIALNSEGALTEKKNHGIDPNESSEHGSLKYSLLGPSLTKAGQDEVDQAKVSEIIYNASKGSKFFNREEERDKALTARIDKILEKKRRLETLDLSRELRAADRLIAELESTRDLTQHIVHMDCDAFYAAVELLDRPELEHLPFAVGGGVLTTCNYVARQFGCRSGMAGFVAKKLCPELIFLPLNFDKYNAKAAEVREILADYDPRFESASIDEAYLNITQYCVDHAMSPEDVVSQMRKEIHEKTKITVSAGIAANARLAKICSNMNKPNGQYLLPADKKKIMEFMRDLPCRKVNGVGRVLERELSSVGIKTCGDIYAHRQYIDKLFGDKTYEFLLRCYLGLGRTNIQPAEEYERKSVGTERTFPDMDDPIKLREQLRKTAEDLEKDMKRAECKARTLCIKVKLHTYEVLTRQVATPKSVFLAEDLYQYALPMLVKLEQENPKGLKLRLMGLRCTHLVSTKKPDTLAFFGLKGGKTSDGKPKMKPYEEEWEQWPEEEEQGEANNESGESGEGESPFRRHGKEILPNPKKKETSSPAPRQEEEWWDCPICNRPQPIDERQFNEHIDLCLSRQAIRDTVQEVAAATATPVSNKVTTMPVESNNTIKKGKEKKRGRPAAAAAAAASVDPKQKKLKFG
;
A
#
# COMPACT_ATOMS: atom_id res chain seq x y z
N MET A 1 42.71 8.16 -72.96
CA MET A 1 43.53 7.03 -73.44
C MET A 1 44.99 7.30 -73.08
N ASP A 2 45.87 6.39 -73.46
CA ASP A 2 47.27 6.22 -73.03
C ASP A 2 48.22 7.44 -73.17
N LEU A 3 49.38 7.30 -72.51
CA LEU A 3 50.70 7.91 -72.79
C LEU A 3 50.94 9.46 -72.75
N SER A 4 51.90 9.82 -71.88
CA SER A 4 53.02 10.78 -72.10
C SER A 4 52.91 12.30 -71.81
N ARG A 5 53.91 12.76 -71.02
CA ARG A 5 54.55 14.11 -70.94
C ARG A 5 53.85 15.30 -70.23
N MET A 6 54.52 15.77 -69.15
CA MET A 6 55.04 17.14 -68.86
C MET A 6 54.11 18.38 -69.01
N LEU A 7 54.07 19.39 -68.11
CA LEU A 7 54.97 19.83 -67.01
C LEU A 7 54.20 20.51 -65.84
N VAL A 8 54.68 20.26 -64.60
CA VAL A 8 54.92 21.16 -63.44
C VAL A 8 54.07 22.44 -63.24
N CYS A 9 53.42 22.53 -62.06
CA CYS A 9 53.58 23.63 -61.08
C CYS A 9 53.13 23.17 -59.65
N PRO A 10 53.53 23.84 -58.54
CA PRO A 10 53.77 23.17 -57.24
C PRO A 10 52.54 23.09 -56.31
N SER A 11 52.28 21.96 -55.61
CA SER A 11 52.79 21.57 -54.26
C SER A 11 52.05 22.25 -53.07
N ILE A 12 51.82 21.65 -51.88
CA ILE A 12 52.55 20.63 -51.09
C ILE A 12 51.57 19.64 -50.36
N ASN A 13 51.85 18.32 -50.43
CA ASN A 13 51.80 17.21 -49.42
C ASN A 13 50.74 17.14 -48.27
N ILE A 14 50.33 15.99 -47.68
CA ILE A 14 50.55 14.52 -47.88
C ILE A 14 49.38 13.73 -47.19
N MET A 15 48.69 12.79 -47.84
CA MET A 15 48.75 11.30 -47.69
C MET A 15 48.56 10.72 -46.25
N LYS A 16 47.48 9.96 -45.93
CA LYS A 16 47.15 8.50 -46.19
C LYS A 16 47.73 7.54 -45.10
N PRO A 17 47.21 6.32 -44.80
CA PRO A 17 46.44 5.30 -45.60
C PRO A 17 44.98 5.03 -45.09
N LEU A 18 44.07 4.27 -45.73
CA LEU A 18 43.92 2.80 -46.00
C LEU A 18 43.98 1.91 -44.72
N THR A 19 43.16 0.85 -44.49
CA THR A 19 42.24 0.06 -45.38
C THR A 19 41.05 -0.59 -44.63
N SER A 20 40.11 -1.21 -45.37
CA SER A 20 38.84 -1.85 -44.93
C SER A 20 38.98 -3.24 -44.26
N LEU A 21 38.02 -3.59 -43.38
CA LEU A 21 37.47 -4.96 -43.29
C LEU A 21 36.02 -5.00 -42.75
N PHE A 22 35.28 -6.03 -43.16
CA PHE A 22 33.83 -6.30 -43.04
C PHE A 22 33.07 -5.93 -41.74
N GLY A 23 31.80 -5.54 -41.92
CA GLY A 23 30.74 -5.60 -40.90
C GLY A 23 29.38 -5.96 -41.54
N LEU A 24 28.52 -6.71 -40.84
CA LEU A 24 27.19 -7.08 -41.34
C LEU A 24 26.20 -5.91 -41.21
N ALA A 25 25.49 -5.58 -42.29
CA ALA A 25 24.38 -4.64 -42.24
C ALA A 25 23.10 -5.36 -41.76
N THR A 26 22.69 -5.11 -40.51
CA THR A 26 21.36 -5.50 -40.03
C THR A 26 20.30 -4.58 -40.66
N GLN A 27 19.42 -5.14 -41.50
CA GLN A 27 18.22 -4.43 -41.95
C GLN A 27 17.26 -4.24 -40.76
N GLN A 28 17.25 -3.06 -40.15
CA GLN A 28 16.11 -2.63 -39.36
C GLN A 28 14.96 -2.33 -40.31
N ALA A 29 13.84 -3.02 -40.14
CA ALA A 29 12.60 -2.64 -40.80
C ALA A 29 12.09 -1.34 -40.17
N LEU A 30 12.00 -0.28 -40.97
CA LEU A 30 11.26 0.92 -40.60
C LEU A 30 9.79 0.53 -40.40
N VAL A 31 9.37 0.47 -39.15
CA VAL A 31 7.94 0.45 -38.81
C VAL A 31 7.43 1.85 -39.16
N ALA A 32 6.64 1.94 -40.24
CA ALA A 32 6.05 3.21 -40.63
C ALA A 32 5.18 3.73 -39.47
N SER A 33 5.50 4.93 -38.97
CA SER A 33 4.70 5.62 -37.96
C SER A 33 3.28 5.82 -38.45
N LEU A 34 2.29 5.74 -37.55
CA LEU A 34 0.90 5.99 -37.90
C LEU A 34 0.72 7.42 -38.46
N PRO A 35 -0.26 7.65 -39.37
CA PRO A 35 -0.45 8.98 -39.95
C PRO A 35 -0.78 10.01 -38.86
N CYS A 36 -0.25 11.22 -39.00
CA CYS A 36 -0.57 12.32 -38.09
C CYS A 36 -1.97 12.89 -38.40
N ALA A 37 -2.99 12.29 -37.80
CA ALA A 37 -4.41 12.61 -37.97
C ALA A 37 -5.16 12.37 -36.64
N ILE A 38 -6.35 12.94 -36.48
CA ILE A 38 -7.16 12.81 -35.27
C ILE A 38 -7.55 11.34 -35.04
N ASP A 39 -8.10 10.69 -36.07
CA ASP A 39 -8.59 9.31 -36.14
C ASP A 39 -7.56 8.27 -35.67
N THR A 40 -6.26 8.59 -35.80
CA THR A 40 -5.13 7.75 -35.34
C THR A 40 -5.13 7.55 -33.83
N PHE A 41 -5.58 8.55 -33.07
CA PHE A 41 -5.48 8.58 -31.62
C PHE A 41 -6.80 8.29 -30.90
N GLU A 42 -7.95 8.50 -31.55
CA GLU A 42 -9.27 8.24 -30.94
C GLU A 42 -9.41 6.83 -30.33
N PRO A 43 -8.91 5.73 -30.93
CA PRO A 43 -9.05 4.38 -30.37
C PRO A 43 -8.37 4.13 -29.02
N VAL A 44 -7.49 5.03 -28.56
CA VAL A 44 -6.75 4.90 -27.29
C VAL A 44 -7.08 5.99 -26.26
N LEU A 45 -8.02 6.88 -26.56
CA LEU A 45 -8.45 7.91 -25.61
C LEU A 45 -9.54 7.41 -24.66
N PRO A 46 -9.49 7.75 -23.35
CA PRO A 46 -10.61 7.58 -22.45
C PRO A 46 -11.72 8.60 -22.76
N ALA A 47 -12.97 8.28 -22.42
CA ALA A 47 -14.15 9.09 -22.78
C ALA A 47 -14.16 10.54 -22.24
N TYR A 48 -13.29 10.89 -21.28
CA TYR A 48 -13.12 12.25 -20.75
C TYR A 48 -12.02 13.07 -21.48
N ALA A 49 -11.36 12.49 -22.49
CA ALA A 49 -10.32 13.13 -23.28
C ALA A 49 -10.66 13.12 -24.78
N ARG A 50 -10.19 14.13 -25.51
CA ARG A 50 -10.32 14.23 -26.98
C ARG A 50 -9.10 14.91 -27.61
N ILE A 51 -8.80 14.57 -28.86
CA ILE A 51 -7.88 15.37 -29.68
C ILE A 51 -8.56 16.70 -30.05
N VAL A 52 -7.79 17.78 -30.01
CA VAL A 52 -8.17 19.12 -30.49
C VAL A 52 -7.54 19.39 -31.85
N SER A 53 -6.29 18.96 -32.05
CA SER A 53 -5.59 19.00 -33.33
C SER A 53 -4.53 17.89 -33.40
N ALA A 54 -4.23 17.45 -34.63
CA ALA A 54 -3.04 16.67 -34.97
C ALA A 54 -2.50 17.24 -36.29
N GLU A 55 -1.25 17.70 -36.32
CA GLU A 55 -0.63 18.37 -37.47
C GLU A 55 0.76 17.80 -37.72
N PHE A 56 1.02 17.37 -38.96
CA PHE A 56 2.34 16.95 -39.39
C PHE A 56 3.23 18.17 -39.62
N VAL A 57 4.38 18.21 -38.94
CA VAL A 57 5.36 19.30 -39.00
C VAL A 57 6.60 18.80 -39.77
N PRO A 58 6.82 19.24 -41.02
CA PRO A 58 7.99 18.88 -41.79
C PRO A 58 9.29 19.35 -41.15
N SER A 59 10.39 18.62 -41.36
CA SER A 59 11.72 18.99 -40.88
C SER A 59 12.11 20.43 -41.28
N GLY A 60 12.74 21.15 -40.35
CA GLY A 60 13.17 22.54 -40.51
C GLY A 60 12.07 23.58 -40.24
N ARG A 61 10.82 23.17 -40.02
CA ARG A 61 9.69 24.09 -39.74
C ARG A 61 9.64 24.52 -38.26
N ALA A 62 8.59 25.25 -37.92
CA ALA A 62 8.28 25.78 -36.60
C ALA A 62 6.80 25.50 -36.29
N TYR A 63 6.47 25.25 -35.02
CA TYR A 63 5.11 24.93 -34.59
C TYR A 63 4.79 25.55 -33.22
N SER A 64 3.60 26.15 -33.09
CA SER A 64 2.99 26.54 -31.80
C SER A 64 1.56 27.03 -32.05
N GLU A 65 0.78 27.23 -30.99
CA GLU A 65 -0.48 28.00 -31.01
C GLU A 65 -0.28 29.51 -31.26
N GLY A 66 0.97 30.00 -31.30
CA GLY A 66 1.30 31.41 -31.43
C GLY A 66 0.64 32.26 -30.34
N ARG A 67 0.10 33.44 -30.71
CA ARG A 67 -0.55 34.37 -29.78
C ARG A 67 -1.81 33.83 -29.08
N ALA A 68 -2.33 32.66 -29.45
CA ALA A 68 -3.43 32.03 -28.73
C ALA A 68 -2.97 31.36 -27.41
N ASN A 69 -1.69 31.06 -27.27
CA ASN A 69 -1.05 30.61 -26.04
C ASN A 69 -0.39 31.83 -25.37
N ILE A 70 -0.95 32.27 -24.25
CA ILE A 70 -0.61 33.56 -23.63
C ILE A 70 0.74 33.49 -22.91
N ALA A 71 1.05 32.33 -22.32
CA ALA A 71 2.30 32.06 -21.62
C ALA A 71 3.50 31.88 -22.57
N TYR A 72 3.31 31.10 -23.65
CA TYR A 72 4.37 30.65 -24.56
C TYR A 72 4.06 30.96 -26.03
N PRO A 73 3.93 32.24 -26.44
CA PRO A 73 3.57 32.63 -27.80
C PRO A 73 4.71 32.47 -28.83
N THR A 74 5.88 32.02 -28.41
CA THR A 74 7.09 31.90 -29.25
C THR A 74 7.30 30.45 -29.68
N ALA A 75 7.20 30.20 -30.99
CA ALA A 75 7.46 28.87 -31.55
C ALA A 75 8.96 28.48 -31.48
N PRO A 76 9.30 27.22 -31.14
CA PRO A 76 10.57 26.63 -31.54
C PRO A 76 10.69 26.64 -33.07
N THR A 77 11.90 26.85 -33.60
CA THR A 77 12.19 26.83 -35.04
C THR A 77 13.22 25.76 -35.36
N GLN A 78 13.29 25.30 -36.61
CA GLN A 78 14.15 24.18 -36.98
C GLN A 78 13.85 22.94 -36.10
N LEU A 79 12.58 22.55 -36.09
CA LEU A 79 12.14 21.28 -35.51
C LEU A 79 12.58 20.11 -36.42
N PRO A 80 12.84 18.91 -35.87
CA PRO A 80 12.87 17.69 -36.66
C PRO A 80 11.47 17.40 -37.22
N GLU A 81 11.37 16.44 -38.14
CA GLU A 81 10.07 15.97 -38.61
C GLU A 81 9.29 15.29 -37.47
N LEU A 82 8.04 15.72 -37.24
CA LEU A 82 7.23 15.26 -36.12
C LEU A 82 5.72 15.38 -36.38
N CYS A 83 4.94 14.63 -35.62
CA CYS A 83 3.51 14.87 -35.42
C CYS A 83 3.31 15.74 -34.17
N ALA A 84 2.66 16.89 -34.32
CA ALA A 84 2.27 17.78 -33.23
C ALA A 84 0.80 17.59 -32.90
N VAL A 85 0.49 17.24 -31.65
CA VAL A 85 -0.88 16.90 -31.21
C VAL A 85 -1.28 17.77 -30.04
N ILE A 86 -2.52 18.24 -29.99
CA ILE A 86 -3.11 18.87 -28.80
C ILE A 86 -4.25 17.99 -28.31
N VAL A 87 -4.23 17.62 -27.04
CA VAL A 87 -5.26 16.84 -26.34
C VAL A 87 -5.95 17.73 -25.32
N ASN A 88 -7.26 17.60 -25.15
CA ASN A 88 -8.04 18.25 -24.09
C ASN A 88 -8.67 17.18 -23.20
N VAL A 89 -8.46 17.31 -21.89
CA VAL A 89 -8.96 16.39 -20.84
C VAL A 89 -9.91 17.16 -19.93
N SER A 90 -11.14 16.66 -19.73
CA SER A 90 -12.04 17.16 -18.69
C SER A 90 -11.63 16.61 -17.32
N THR A 91 -11.58 17.49 -16.33
CA THR A 91 -11.19 17.20 -14.95
C THR A 91 -12.33 17.37 -13.95
N SER A 92 -13.34 18.18 -14.29
CA SER A 92 -14.66 18.21 -13.67
C SER A 92 -15.67 18.90 -14.60
N ASP A 93 -16.93 19.03 -14.19
CA ASP A 93 -17.95 19.80 -14.93
C ASP A 93 -17.58 21.28 -15.14
N ILE A 94 -16.62 21.81 -14.37
CA ILE A 94 -16.16 23.22 -14.40
C ILE A 94 -14.67 23.37 -14.71
N SER A 95 -13.95 22.28 -15.00
CA SER A 95 -12.50 22.30 -15.25
C SER A 95 -12.06 21.31 -16.32
N ASN A 96 -11.02 21.74 -17.06
CA ASN A 96 -10.36 20.98 -18.10
C ASN A 96 -8.95 21.53 -18.26
N TYR A 97 -8.00 20.66 -18.60
CA TYR A 97 -6.67 21.06 -19.06
C TYR A 97 -6.41 20.55 -20.47
N ARG A 98 -5.41 21.13 -21.12
CA ARG A 98 -4.88 20.64 -22.39
C ARG A 98 -3.43 20.24 -22.22
N PHE A 99 -2.94 19.43 -23.14
CA PHE A 99 -1.52 19.19 -23.31
C PHE A 99 -1.14 19.04 -24.77
N GLY A 100 0.07 19.49 -25.08
CA GLY A 100 0.72 19.26 -26.36
C GLY A 100 1.59 18.02 -26.31
N LEU A 101 1.67 17.30 -27.43
CA LEU A 101 2.67 16.28 -27.70
C LEU A 101 3.47 16.65 -28.95
N PHE A 102 4.79 16.45 -28.89
CA PHE A 102 5.65 16.31 -30.07
C PHE A 102 6.09 14.86 -30.18
N LEU A 103 5.74 14.23 -31.30
CA LEU A 103 6.02 12.83 -31.62
C LEU A 103 6.93 12.81 -32.87
N PRO A 104 8.27 12.79 -32.74
CA PRO A 104 9.19 12.79 -33.88
C PRO A 104 9.08 11.51 -34.72
N THR A 105 9.30 11.61 -36.04
CA THR A 105 9.36 10.44 -36.93
C THR A 105 10.48 9.48 -36.48
N GLU A 106 11.67 10.04 -36.20
CA GLU A 106 12.82 9.31 -35.65
C GLU A 106 12.81 9.32 -34.11
N TRP A 107 12.02 8.42 -33.52
CA TRP A 107 11.83 8.35 -32.06
C TRP A 107 12.87 7.45 -31.36
N ASN A 108 13.65 8.04 -30.45
CA ASN A 108 14.67 7.35 -29.66
C ASN A 108 14.14 6.44 -28.55
N SER A 109 12.81 6.19 -28.51
CA SER A 109 12.12 5.34 -27.52
C SER A 109 12.10 5.88 -26.08
N ARG A 110 12.46 7.15 -25.88
CA ARG A 110 12.37 7.86 -24.59
C ARG A 110 11.22 8.87 -24.60
N PHE A 111 10.60 9.06 -23.45
CA PHE A 111 9.57 10.07 -23.19
C PHE A 111 10.16 11.21 -22.37
N LEU A 112 9.70 12.45 -22.57
CA LEU A 112 10.08 13.62 -21.78
C LEU A 112 8.84 14.46 -21.46
N ALA A 113 8.70 14.92 -20.23
CA ALA A 113 7.75 15.97 -19.87
C ALA A 113 8.49 17.29 -19.54
N VAL A 114 7.93 18.42 -19.99
CA VAL A 114 8.46 19.75 -19.68
C VAL A 114 7.44 20.65 -18.98
N GLY A 115 7.92 21.35 -17.95
CA GLY A 115 7.11 22.15 -17.03
C GLY A 115 6.79 23.58 -17.48
N ASN A 116 6.11 24.31 -16.60
CA ASN A 116 5.64 25.68 -16.79
C ASN A 116 6.39 26.68 -15.87
N GLY A 117 6.02 27.97 -15.87
CA GLY A 117 6.66 29.00 -15.04
C GLY A 117 5.65 29.97 -14.43
N GLY A 118 5.94 30.52 -13.24
CA GLY A 118 5.00 31.38 -12.50
C GLY A 118 3.64 30.71 -12.27
N PHE A 119 2.56 31.49 -12.40
CA PHE A 119 1.17 30.99 -12.48
C PHE A 119 0.65 31.03 -13.93
N ALA A 120 1.51 30.69 -14.90
CA ALA A 120 1.17 30.75 -16.32
C ALA A 120 0.45 29.50 -16.81
N GLY A 121 -0.70 29.70 -17.46
CA GLY A 121 -1.40 28.69 -18.23
C GLY A 121 -1.00 28.75 -19.71
N GLY A 122 -0.54 27.63 -20.25
CA GLY A 122 -0.18 27.48 -21.66
C GLY A 122 0.82 26.33 -21.86
N ILE A 123 0.69 25.61 -22.98
CA ILE A 123 1.60 24.52 -23.36
C ILE A 123 2.99 25.11 -23.67
N ASN A 124 4.05 24.61 -23.04
CA ASN A 124 5.41 25.13 -23.22
C ASN A 124 6.08 24.59 -24.49
N TRP A 125 5.57 25.02 -25.66
CA TRP A 125 6.06 24.58 -26.97
C TRP A 125 7.56 24.83 -27.21
N LEU A 126 8.12 25.88 -26.60
CA LEU A 126 9.53 26.25 -26.80
C LEU A 126 10.47 25.20 -26.19
N ASP A 127 10.23 24.81 -24.93
CA ASP A 127 11.04 23.79 -24.26
C ASP A 127 10.74 22.38 -24.78
N MET A 128 9.50 22.12 -25.22
CA MET A 128 9.19 20.89 -25.98
C MET A 128 10.05 20.78 -27.24
N GLY A 129 10.28 21.92 -27.91
CA GLY A 129 11.14 22.02 -29.09
C GLY A 129 12.61 21.73 -28.81
N ALA A 130 13.12 22.06 -27.62
CA ALA A 130 14.44 21.61 -27.19
C ALA A 130 14.47 20.10 -26.96
N GLY A 131 13.49 19.57 -26.22
CA GLY A 131 13.38 18.14 -25.89
C GLY A 131 13.33 17.22 -27.11
N VAL A 132 12.58 17.59 -28.15
CA VAL A 132 12.39 16.73 -29.33
C VAL A 132 13.67 16.60 -30.19
N ARG A 133 14.61 17.55 -30.11
CA ARG A 133 15.89 17.48 -30.86
C ARG A 133 16.84 16.39 -30.34
N TYR A 134 16.68 15.94 -29.09
CA TYR A 134 17.33 14.72 -28.59
C TYR A 134 16.69 13.42 -29.13
N GLY A 135 15.57 13.51 -29.87
CA GLY A 135 14.80 12.38 -30.41
C GLY A 135 13.67 11.88 -29.49
N HIS A 136 13.32 12.62 -28.44
CA HIS A 136 12.27 12.25 -27.48
C HIS A 136 10.86 12.47 -28.02
N ALA A 137 9.91 11.66 -27.55
CA ALA A 137 8.50 12.06 -27.54
C ALA A 137 8.28 12.99 -26.35
N VAL A 138 7.77 14.20 -26.56
CA VAL A 138 7.74 15.26 -25.53
C VAL A 138 6.31 15.72 -25.23
N VAL A 139 5.98 15.92 -23.94
CA VAL A 139 4.70 16.45 -23.46
C VAL A 139 4.86 17.77 -22.68
N SER A 140 3.88 18.67 -22.77
CA SER A 140 3.70 19.79 -21.83
C SER A 140 2.22 20.15 -21.69
N THR A 141 1.79 20.60 -20.52
CA THR A 141 0.38 20.95 -20.21
C THR A 141 0.15 22.46 -20.17
N ASP A 142 -1.09 22.91 -20.39
CA ASP A 142 -1.51 24.28 -20.10
C ASP A 142 -1.92 24.51 -18.62
N THR A 143 -1.82 23.49 -17.76
CA THR A 143 -2.13 23.59 -16.32
C THR A 143 -3.60 23.96 -15.99
N GLY A 144 -4.53 23.73 -16.91
CA GLY A 144 -5.97 23.92 -16.68
C GLY A 144 -6.51 25.32 -17.01
N HIS A 145 -5.69 26.18 -17.62
CA HIS A 145 -6.04 27.55 -17.96
C HIS A 145 -5.10 28.13 -19.04
N ASN A 146 -5.25 29.41 -19.37
CA ASN A 146 -4.42 30.13 -20.34
C ASN A 146 -4.22 31.57 -19.83
N SER A 147 -3.00 31.95 -19.47
CA SER A 147 -2.69 33.21 -18.74
C SER A 147 -1.23 33.63 -18.93
N THR A 148 -0.85 34.77 -18.33
CA THR A 148 0.57 35.15 -18.16
C THR A 148 1.12 34.60 -16.85
N VAL A 149 2.46 34.56 -16.71
CA VAL A 149 3.18 34.17 -15.47
C VAL A 149 2.71 34.88 -14.19
N THR A 150 2.12 36.06 -14.31
CA THR A 150 1.67 36.94 -13.20
C THR A 150 0.15 37.09 -13.11
N ASP A 151 -0.63 36.50 -14.01
CA ASP A 151 -2.10 36.55 -13.94
C ASP A 151 -2.62 35.31 -13.22
N ILE A 152 -3.19 35.53 -12.03
CA ILE A 152 -3.73 34.52 -11.12
C ILE A 152 -5.27 34.60 -11.05
N SER A 153 -5.88 35.54 -11.78
CA SER A 153 -7.33 35.82 -11.70
C SER A 153 -8.22 34.62 -12.10
N TRP A 154 -7.68 33.70 -12.89
CA TRP A 154 -8.31 32.45 -13.32
C TRP A 154 -8.62 31.45 -12.18
N ALA A 155 -7.97 31.62 -11.02
CA ALA A 155 -8.12 30.77 -9.84
C ALA A 155 -9.31 31.15 -8.95
N LEU A 156 -9.83 32.38 -9.10
CA LEU A 156 -10.86 32.97 -8.25
C LEU A 156 -12.13 32.10 -8.18
N ASN A 157 -12.45 31.64 -6.96
CA ASN A 157 -13.55 30.73 -6.65
C ASN A 157 -13.53 29.42 -7.49
N ASN A 158 -12.35 28.96 -7.94
CA ASN A 158 -12.20 27.79 -8.79
C ASN A 158 -11.11 26.83 -8.30
N ASP A 159 -11.39 26.16 -7.17
CA ASP A 159 -10.48 25.17 -6.57
C ASP A 159 -10.13 24.00 -7.49
N GLU A 160 -10.97 23.69 -8.48
CA GLU A 160 -10.67 22.65 -9.47
C GLU A 160 -9.54 23.08 -10.41
N ARG A 161 -9.51 24.34 -10.85
CA ARG A 161 -8.34 24.88 -11.56
C ARG A 161 -7.12 25.03 -10.65
N LYS A 162 -7.30 25.39 -9.38
CA LYS A 162 -6.18 25.39 -8.41
C LYS A 162 -5.55 23.99 -8.32
N LYS A 163 -6.34 22.91 -8.32
CA LYS A 163 -5.87 21.50 -8.35
C LYS A 163 -5.21 21.10 -9.67
N ASP A 164 -5.74 21.56 -10.80
CA ASP A 164 -5.16 21.31 -12.13
C ASP A 164 -3.75 21.90 -12.24
N PHE A 165 -3.57 23.16 -11.82
CA PHE A 165 -2.26 23.79 -11.71
C PHE A 165 -1.36 23.14 -10.64
N GLY A 166 -1.93 22.80 -9.48
CA GLY A 166 -1.19 22.21 -8.37
C GLY A 166 -0.52 20.90 -8.72
N TYR A 167 -1.25 19.94 -9.30
CA TYR A 167 -0.66 18.66 -9.74
C TYR A 167 -1.42 17.96 -10.88
N ARG A 168 -2.76 18.05 -10.90
CA ARG A 168 -3.62 17.11 -11.65
C ARG A 168 -3.43 17.21 -13.17
N ALA A 169 -3.16 18.41 -13.70
CA ALA A 169 -2.92 18.58 -15.14
C ALA A 169 -1.59 17.98 -15.59
N MET A 170 -0.51 18.17 -14.82
CA MET A 170 0.80 17.58 -15.13
C MET A 170 0.72 16.05 -15.06
N HIS A 171 0.23 15.51 -13.94
CA HIS A 171 0.08 14.08 -13.69
C HIS A 171 -0.69 13.35 -14.81
N GLY A 172 -1.89 13.83 -15.13
CA GLY A 172 -2.73 13.20 -16.15
C GLY A 172 -2.20 13.40 -17.58
N SER A 173 -1.49 14.51 -17.86
CA SER A 173 -0.79 14.70 -19.15
C SER A 173 0.38 13.72 -19.32
N VAL A 174 1.12 13.42 -18.24
CA VAL A 174 2.18 12.40 -18.25
C VAL A 174 1.58 11.02 -18.48
N GLN A 175 0.54 10.63 -17.73
CA GLN A 175 -0.11 9.33 -17.87
C GLN A 175 -0.69 9.12 -19.28
N LEU A 176 -1.54 10.03 -19.76
CA LEU A 176 -2.18 9.89 -21.07
C LEU A 176 -1.20 10.12 -22.23
N GLY A 177 -0.23 11.03 -22.07
CA GLY A 177 0.84 11.25 -23.04
C GLY A 177 1.71 10.02 -23.26
N LYS A 178 2.03 9.26 -22.19
CA LYS A 178 2.71 7.95 -22.30
C LYS A 178 1.89 6.94 -23.10
N VAL A 179 0.59 6.83 -22.83
CA VAL A 179 -0.32 5.91 -23.54
C VAL A 179 -0.40 6.26 -25.03
N ILE A 180 -0.60 7.53 -25.36
CA ILE A 180 -0.64 8.02 -26.76
C ILE A 180 0.68 7.74 -27.48
N THR A 181 1.82 8.02 -26.83
CA THR A 181 3.16 7.75 -27.37
C THR A 181 3.35 6.26 -27.70
N GLN A 182 3.04 5.37 -26.75
CA GLN A 182 3.22 3.93 -26.95
C GLN A 182 2.32 3.36 -28.05
N ALA A 183 1.09 3.88 -28.18
CA ALA A 183 0.17 3.53 -29.25
C ALA A 183 0.68 4.02 -30.62
N TYR A 184 1.10 5.29 -30.71
CA TYR A 184 1.52 5.91 -31.98
C TYR A 184 2.68 5.20 -32.67
N TYR A 185 3.67 4.75 -31.90
CA TYR A 185 4.84 4.01 -32.38
C TYR A 185 4.67 2.47 -32.32
N ALA A 186 3.53 1.97 -31.84
CA ALA A 186 3.30 0.57 -31.50
C ALA A 186 4.44 -0.07 -30.66
N LYS A 187 5.06 0.72 -29.76
CA LYS A 187 6.32 0.38 -29.09
C LYS A 187 6.40 0.99 -27.69
N ASN A 188 6.86 0.21 -26.73
CA ASN A 188 7.01 0.66 -25.33
C ASN A 188 8.05 1.78 -25.20
N ILE A 189 7.76 2.73 -24.31
CA ILE A 189 8.74 3.69 -23.79
C ILE A 189 9.79 2.91 -23.00
N SER A 190 11.08 3.18 -23.27
CA SER A 190 12.21 2.52 -22.60
C SER A 190 12.68 3.30 -21.37
N TYR A 191 12.64 4.63 -21.43
CA TYR A 191 12.96 5.54 -20.32
C TYR A 191 12.06 6.79 -20.37
N SER A 192 11.70 7.32 -19.21
CA SER A 192 10.82 8.46 -19.02
C SER A 192 11.53 9.57 -18.24
N TYR A 193 11.56 10.78 -18.78
CA TYR A 193 12.32 11.91 -18.22
C TYR A 193 11.43 13.11 -17.90
N TYR A 194 11.90 13.96 -16.98
CA TYR A 194 11.34 15.28 -16.70
C TYR A 194 12.39 16.37 -16.85
N SER A 195 12.01 17.54 -17.36
CA SER A 195 12.84 18.74 -17.37
C SER A 195 11.99 19.98 -17.10
N GLY A 196 12.18 20.63 -15.95
CA GLY A 196 11.44 21.83 -15.61
C GLY A 196 12.14 22.67 -14.54
N ALA A 197 11.95 23.99 -14.61
CA ALA A 197 12.51 24.93 -13.65
C ALA A 197 11.47 25.92 -13.10
N SER A 198 11.74 26.59 -11.97
CA SER A 198 10.78 27.47 -11.30
C SER A 198 9.52 26.70 -10.87
N THR A 199 8.32 27.10 -11.31
CA THR A 199 7.09 26.29 -11.19
C THR A 199 7.24 24.91 -11.82
N GLY A 200 8.01 24.78 -12.91
CA GLY A 200 8.38 23.51 -13.51
C GLY A 200 9.23 22.64 -12.58
N GLY A 201 10.12 23.24 -11.78
CA GLY A 201 10.87 22.51 -10.76
C GLY A 201 9.95 21.98 -9.66
N ARG A 202 8.99 22.80 -9.21
CA ARG A 202 7.92 22.38 -8.29
C ARG A 202 7.08 21.24 -8.87
N GLN A 203 6.64 21.35 -10.13
CA GLN A 203 5.83 20.33 -10.82
C GLN A 203 6.55 18.98 -10.88
N GLY A 204 7.85 18.97 -11.22
CA GLY A 204 8.64 17.73 -11.26
C GLY A 204 8.80 17.07 -9.90
N LEU A 205 9.10 17.85 -8.85
CA LEU A 205 9.14 17.36 -7.48
C LEU A 205 7.78 16.86 -6.99
N LYS A 206 6.69 17.58 -7.27
CA LYS A 206 5.33 17.17 -6.90
C LYS A 206 4.91 15.88 -7.62
N GLU A 207 5.24 15.73 -8.91
CA GLU A 207 4.95 14.51 -9.65
C GLU A 207 5.76 13.31 -9.12
N ALA A 208 7.01 13.51 -8.70
CA ALA A 208 7.80 12.47 -8.03
C ALA A 208 7.20 12.00 -6.69
N MET A 209 6.41 12.85 -6.02
CA MET A 209 5.69 12.53 -4.78
C MET A 209 4.31 11.89 -5.06
N VAL A 210 3.61 12.34 -6.11
CA VAL A 210 2.27 11.84 -6.49
C VAL A 210 2.34 10.50 -7.24
N SER A 211 3.28 10.37 -8.17
CA SER A 211 3.52 9.17 -8.97
C SER A 211 5.04 8.93 -9.10
N PRO A 212 5.67 8.26 -8.12
CA PRO A 212 7.10 7.97 -8.15
C PRO A 212 7.57 7.19 -9.41
N ASP A 213 6.64 6.55 -10.12
CA ASP A 213 6.81 5.83 -11.38
C ASP A 213 6.67 6.69 -12.66
N SER A 214 6.40 7.99 -12.53
CA SER A 214 6.27 8.88 -13.69
C SER A 214 7.59 9.09 -14.44
N PHE A 215 8.74 9.16 -13.75
CA PHE A 215 10.03 9.43 -14.38
C PHE A 215 11.18 8.60 -13.79
N ASP A 216 12.09 8.17 -14.66
CA ASP A 216 13.33 7.49 -14.32
C ASP A 216 14.45 8.50 -14.05
N GLY A 217 14.40 9.68 -14.69
CA GLY A 217 15.27 10.82 -14.42
C GLY A 217 14.51 12.14 -14.40
N LEU A 218 14.79 13.01 -13.41
CA LEU A 218 14.22 14.35 -13.29
C LEU A 218 15.32 15.42 -13.25
N LEU A 219 15.25 16.38 -14.19
CA LEU A 219 16.04 17.61 -14.19
C LEU A 219 15.20 18.75 -13.59
N ILE A 220 15.66 19.32 -12.48
CA ILE A 220 14.89 20.24 -11.61
C ILE A 220 15.67 21.54 -11.40
N GLY A 221 15.27 22.63 -12.05
CA GLY A 221 15.87 23.96 -11.85
C GLY A 221 15.11 24.82 -10.84
N ALA A 222 15.81 25.49 -9.93
CA ALA A 222 15.30 26.53 -9.02
C ALA A 222 13.83 26.31 -8.55
N PRO A 223 13.51 25.20 -7.87
CA PRO A 223 12.13 24.76 -7.71
C PRO A 223 11.31 25.65 -6.77
N ALA A 224 10.12 26.08 -7.23
CA ALA A 224 9.11 26.77 -6.43
C ALA A 224 8.36 25.84 -5.43
N TRP A 225 9.10 24.91 -4.81
CA TRP A 225 8.56 23.76 -4.09
C TRP A 225 7.64 24.16 -2.93
N TYR A 226 8.03 25.15 -2.13
CA TYR A 226 7.29 25.60 -0.96
C TYR A 226 6.28 26.70 -1.33
N THR A 227 5.33 26.41 -2.23
CA THR A 227 4.47 27.45 -2.84
C THR A 227 3.73 28.32 -1.82
N SER A 228 3.20 27.72 -0.75
CA SER A 228 2.56 28.43 0.37
C SER A 228 3.47 29.48 1.01
N HIS A 229 4.72 29.12 1.33
CA HIS A 229 5.70 29.99 1.97
C HIS A 229 6.37 30.97 0.99
N LEU A 230 6.63 30.55 -0.25
CA LEU A 230 7.25 31.40 -1.28
C LEU A 230 6.36 32.60 -1.61
N GLN A 231 5.07 32.40 -1.89
CA GLN A 231 4.21 33.52 -2.29
C GLN A 231 3.79 34.42 -1.12
N THR A 232 3.73 33.88 0.09
CA THR A 232 3.59 34.69 1.32
C THR A 232 4.83 35.55 1.57
N TRP A 233 6.02 34.98 1.38
CA TRP A 233 7.28 35.72 1.44
C TRP A 233 7.41 36.76 0.31
N THR A 234 6.95 36.50 -0.91
CA THR A 234 6.95 37.46 -2.04
C THR A 234 6.27 38.78 -1.68
N THR A 235 5.15 38.75 -0.96
CA THR A 235 4.51 39.97 -0.44
C THR A 235 5.26 40.55 0.77
N LYS A 236 5.73 39.71 1.72
CA LYS A 236 6.51 40.16 2.89
C LYS A 236 7.77 40.92 2.49
N VAL A 237 8.60 40.38 1.59
CA VAL A 237 9.89 40.97 1.21
C VAL A 237 9.72 42.31 0.48
N ALA A 238 8.67 42.45 -0.34
CA ALA A 238 8.28 43.73 -0.93
C ALA A 238 7.81 44.75 0.13
N SER A 239 7.10 44.31 1.18
CA SER A 239 6.61 45.19 2.25
C SER A 239 7.74 45.89 3.03
N TYR A 240 8.94 45.30 3.11
CA TYR A 240 10.11 45.98 3.69
C TYR A 240 10.45 47.26 2.91
N ASN A 241 10.39 47.22 1.58
CA ASN A 241 10.77 48.32 0.69
C ASN A 241 9.57 49.18 0.21
N LEU A 242 8.41 49.10 0.88
CA LEU A 242 7.18 49.83 0.54
C LEU A 242 6.54 50.48 1.79
N PRO A 243 5.75 51.57 1.65
CA PRO A 243 5.35 52.25 0.42
C PRO A 243 6.45 53.14 -0.18
N VAL A 244 6.26 53.57 -1.42
CA VAL A 244 7.24 54.40 -2.19
C VAL A 244 7.52 55.76 -1.54
N SER A 245 6.58 56.29 -0.75
CA SER A 245 6.70 57.56 -0.03
C SER A 245 7.44 57.47 1.31
N ASP A 246 7.86 56.27 1.73
CA ASP A 246 8.57 56.04 2.99
C ASP A 246 10.08 56.33 2.83
N LYS A 247 10.73 56.87 3.89
CA LYS A 247 12.17 57.13 3.90
C LYS A 247 13.01 55.85 3.81
N LYS A 248 12.47 54.72 4.29
CA LYS A 248 13.12 53.40 4.19
C LYS A 248 13.25 52.89 2.75
N ARG A 249 12.58 53.53 1.78
CA ARG A 249 12.56 53.16 0.36
C ARG A 249 13.96 53.21 -0.25
N VAL A 250 14.50 52.04 -0.57
CA VAL A 250 15.66 51.87 -1.43
C VAL A 250 15.20 52.01 -2.88
N SER A 251 15.69 53.04 -3.57
CA SER A 251 15.33 53.29 -4.97
C SER A 251 16.03 52.32 -5.93
N PRO A 252 15.44 51.98 -7.10
CA PRO A 252 16.09 51.13 -8.10
C PRO A 252 17.42 51.66 -8.64
N ALA A 253 17.74 52.95 -8.47
CA ALA A 253 19.06 53.48 -8.79
C ALA A 253 20.16 52.87 -7.89
N LEU A 254 19.87 52.69 -6.59
CA LEU A 254 20.79 52.13 -5.60
C LEU A 254 21.00 50.62 -5.77
N PHE A 255 20.08 49.90 -6.43
CA PHE A 255 20.29 48.50 -6.83
C PHE A 255 21.43 48.30 -7.84
N ASN A 256 22.02 49.37 -8.39
CA ASN A 256 23.27 49.30 -9.16
C ASN A 256 24.52 49.58 -8.31
N ALA A 257 24.39 50.31 -7.19
CA ALA A 257 25.51 50.61 -6.30
C ALA A 257 25.78 49.45 -5.33
N LEU A 258 24.72 48.83 -4.81
CA LEU A 258 24.78 47.71 -3.87
C LEU A 258 25.57 46.48 -4.40
N PRO A 259 25.28 45.90 -5.58
CA PRO A 259 26.00 44.71 -6.06
C PRO A 259 27.49 44.98 -6.31
N ASN A 260 27.86 46.19 -6.75
CA ASN A 260 29.27 46.56 -6.91
C ASN A 260 30.02 46.49 -5.57
N GLU A 261 29.40 46.91 -4.48
CA GLU A 261 29.98 46.82 -3.13
C GLU A 261 29.96 45.38 -2.58
N VAL A 262 28.91 44.60 -2.88
CA VAL A 262 28.85 43.16 -2.55
C VAL A 262 30.00 42.41 -3.24
N VAL A 263 30.20 42.58 -4.55
CA VAL A 263 31.35 42.02 -5.28
C VAL A 263 32.67 42.51 -4.67
N ARG A 264 32.80 43.82 -4.37
CA ARG A 264 34.01 44.40 -3.75
C ARG A 264 34.37 43.80 -2.38
N GLN A 265 33.40 43.25 -1.65
CA GLN A 265 33.60 42.58 -0.35
C GLN A 265 33.67 41.05 -0.45
N CYS A 266 32.99 40.43 -1.43
CA CYS A 266 32.69 39.00 -1.42
C CYS A 266 33.32 38.16 -2.56
N ASP A 267 33.85 38.79 -3.62
CA ASP A 267 34.47 38.13 -4.79
C ASP A 267 35.62 37.19 -4.38
N GLU A 268 36.64 37.76 -3.71
CA GLU A 268 37.92 37.08 -3.40
C GLU A 268 37.85 35.95 -2.34
N ILE A 269 36.64 35.57 -1.90
CA ILE A 269 36.39 34.60 -0.81
C ILE A 269 36.52 33.14 -1.26
N ASP A 270 36.34 32.84 -2.55
CA ASP A 270 36.56 31.50 -3.11
C ASP A 270 38.02 31.23 -3.53
N GLY A 271 38.88 32.24 -3.40
CA GLY A 271 40.29 32.24 -3.77
C GLY A 271 40.61 32.96 -5.08
N VAL A 272 39.62 33.42 -5.85
CA VAL A 272 39.83 34.17 -7.11
C VAL A 272 39.14 35.54 -7.07
N LYS A 273 39.71 36.51 -7.78
CA LYS A 273 39.11 37.83 -8.00
C LYS A 273 38.68 37.96 -9.46
N ASP A 274 37.46 37.57 -9.79
CA ASP A 274 37.00 37.48 -11.18
C ASP A 274 35.62 38.12 -11.45
N GLY A 275 35.00 38.66 -10.41
CA GLY A 275 33.68 39.30 -10.42
C GLY A 275 32.53 38.40 -9.95
N ILE A 276 32.79 37.14 -9.58
CA ILE A 276 31.75 36.14 -9.26
C ILE A 276 31.80 35.77 -7.78
N VAL A 277 30.77 36.13 -7.02
CA VAL A 277 30.61 35.69 -5.63
C VAL A 277 30.19 34.22 -5.59
N SER A 278 31.15 33.29 -5.53
CA SER A 278 30.86 31.85 -5.51
C SER A 278 30.37 31.32 -4.15
N HIS A 279 30.70 31.98 -3.03
CA HIS A 279 30.30 31.60 -1.67
C HIS A 279 29.69 32.78 -0.90
N PRO A 280 28.47 33.22 -1.24
CA PRO A 280 27.82 34.36 -0.59
C PRO A 280 27.64 34.16 0.92
N ASP A 281 27.35 32.93 1.35
CA ASP A 281 27.22 32.52 2.76
C ASP A 281 28.51 32.67 3.60
N ARG A 282 29.67 32.71 2.94
CA ARG A 282 30.97 32.95 3.61
C ARG A 282 31.33 34.43 3.69
N CYS A 283 30.53 35.33 3.10
CA CYS A 283 30.81 36.75 3.11
C CYS A 283 30.26 37.44 4.35
N ASN A 284 31.15 37.95 5.20
CA ASN A 284 30.80 38.86 6.30
C ASN A 284 30.55 40.28 5.76
N PHE A 285 29.51 40.41 4.93
CA PHE A 285 29.17 41.65 4.22
C PHE A 285 28.68 42.74 5.18
N THR A 286 29.14 43.98 4.96
CA THR A 286 28.70 45.16 5.73
C THR A 286 28.29 46.33 4.83
N LEU A 287 27.17 46.96 5.18
CA LEU A 287 26.65 48.16 4.51
C LEU A 287 27.37 49.45 4.94
N THR A 288 28.27 49.42 5.94
CA THR A 288 28.95 50.62 6.46
C THR A 288 29.61 51.49 5.37
N PRO A 289 30.30 50.94 4.34
CA PRO A 289 30.90 51.77 3.28
C PRO A 289 29.91 52.51 2.38
N LEU A 290 28.63 52.09 2.36
CA LEU A 290 27.57 52.73 1.57
C LEU A 290 26.79 53.80 2.35
N LEU A 291 27.01 53.97 3.66
CA LEU A 291 26.27 54.95 4.47
C LEU A 291 26.66 56.39 4.10
N CYS A 292 25.67 57.27 3.96
CA CYS A 292 25.90 58.66 3.54
C CYS A 292 26.76 59.46 4.56
N SER A 293 27.96 59.87 4.16
CA SER A 293 28.88 60.67 4.97
C SER A 293 28.62 62.18 4.82
N THR A 294 27.85 62.75 5.76
CA THR A 294 27.47 64.19 5.84
C THR A 294 26.61 64.74 4.68
N GLU A 295 25.97 65.88 4.91
CA GLU A 295 25.04 66.50 3.96
C GLU A 295 25.76 66.99 2.69
N GLY A 296 25.19 66.69 1.51
CA GLY A 296 25.71 67.09 0.20
C GLY A 296 26.19 65.94 -0.69
N VAL A 297 26.33 64.72 -0.17
CA VAL A 297 26.56 63.52 -0.99
C VAL A 297 25.32 63.22 -1.85
N ASN A 298 25.52 62.76 -3.09
CA ASN A 298 24.44 62.40 -4.01
C ASN A 298 23.52 61.30 -3.42
N PRO A 299 22.21 61.57 -3.21
CA PRO A 299 21.26 60.59 -2.65
C PRO A 299 21.02 59.32 -3.49
N SER A 300 21.55 59.25 -4.71
CA SER A 300 21.54 58.05 -5.56
C SER A 300 22.83 57.22 -5.49
N ALA A 301 23.77 57.58 -4.61
CA ALA A 301 25.08 56.93 -4.45
C ALA A 301 25.40 56.45 -3.02
N CYS A 302 24.50 56.67 -2.05
CA CYS A 302 24.67 56.24 -0.66
C CYS A 302 23.32 55.92 -0.01
N LEU A 303 23.36 55.27 1.17
CA LEU A 303 22.22 54.80 1.94
C LEU A 303 22.00 55.62 3.22
N THR A 304 20.73 55.85 3.57
CA THR A 304 20.35 56.22 4.94
C THR A 304 20.40 54.99 5.86
N ALA A 305 20.34 55.20 7.19
CA ALA A 305 20.20 54.10 8.15
C ALA A 305 18.92 53.28 7.90
N GLU A 306 17.79 53.96 7.66
CA GLU A 306 16.48 53.37 7.38
C GLU A 306 16.52 52.49 6.10
N GLN A 307 17.24 52.93 5.06
CA GLN A 307 17.46 52.15 3.84
C GLN A 307 18.40 50.96 4.06
N ALA A 308 19.44 51.11 4.90
CA ALA A 308 20.32 50.02 5.25
C ALA A 308 19.60 48.93 6.07
N ASP A 309 18.65 49.30 6.94
CA ASP A 309 17.79 48.37 7.65
C ASP A 309 16.81 47.66 6.70
N THR A 310 16.24 48.35 5.70
CA THR A 310 15.48 47.69 4.62
C THR A 310 16.31 46.63 3.91
N ILE A 311 17.58 46.92 3.58
CA ILE A 311 18.47 45.96 2.90
C ILE A 311 18.81 44.77 3.80
N ARG A 312 19.07 45.00 5.10
CA ARG A 312 19.27 43.91 6.07
C ARG A 312 18.06 42.98 6.13
N ASN A 313 16.84 43.52 6.15
CA ASN A 313 15.61 42.74 6.18
C ASN A 313 15.34 41.95 4.88
N VAL A 314 15.95 42.32 3.75
CA VAL A 314 15.83 41.58 2.48
C VAL A 314 16.79 40.39 2.42
N TYR A 315 18.01 40.52 2.96
CA TYR A 315 18.95 39.39 3.09
C TYR A 315 18.62 38.45 4.26
N ALA A 316 18.01 38.97 5.33
CA ALA A 316 17.68 38.20 6.52
C ALA A 316 16.56 37.19 6.27
N ASP A 317 16.63 36.05 6.96
CA ASP A 317 15.60 35.02 6.90
C ASP A 317 14.32 35.49 7.57
N PHE A 318 13.18 35.23 6.93
CA PHE A 318 11.88 35.61 7.44
C PHE A 318 11.41 34.60 8.48
N TYR A 319 11.30 35.06 9.72
CA TYR A 319 10.61 34.36 10.80
C TYR A 319 9.20 34.95 10.97
N ALA A 320 8.18 34.09 10.98
CA ALA A 320 6.78 34.42 11.17
C ALA A 320 6.32 33.80 12.50
N GLU A 321 5.87 34.63 13.46
CA GLU A 321 5.51 34.16 14.81
C GLU A 321 6.65 33.35 15.48
N GLU A 322 7.87 33.91 15.44
CA GLU A 322 9.13 33.33 15.95
C GLU A 322 9.61 32.02 15.28
N LYS A 323 8.85 31.47 14.32
CA LYS A 323 9.21 30.27 13.56
C LYS A 323 9.79 30.63 12.19
N PHE A 324 10.79 29.87 11.72
CA PHE A 324 11.33 30.04 10.37
C PHE A 324 10.24 29.81 9.31
N ALA A 325 9.98 30.83 8.50
CA ALA A 325 9.07 30.75 7.36
C ALA A 325 9.83 30.50 6.06
N PHE A 326 10.74 31.40 5.69
CA PHE A 326 11.40 31.34 4.37
C PHE A 326 12.75 32.07 4.40
N PRO A 327 13.77 31.63 3.65
CA PRO A 327 15.05 32.32 3.61
C PRO A 327 14.95 33.71 2.99
N GLY A 328 15.83 34.62 3.40
CA GLY A 328 16.06 35.90 2.73
C GLY A 328 16.81 35.73 1.40
N LEU A 329 16.93 36.78 0.61
CA LEU A 329 17.70 36.75 -0.63
C LEU A 329 19.21 36.59 -0.37
N GLU A 330 19.92 35.92 -1.27
CA GLU A 330 21.37 35.77 -1.20
C GLU A 330 22.13 37.00 -1.69
N LEU A 331 23.36 37.20 -1.20
CA LEU A 331 24.32 38.15 -1.77
C LEU A 331 24.64 37.77 -3.23
N SER A 332 24.84 38.77 -4.09
CA SER A 332 24.91 38.73 -5.57
C SER A 332 23.58 38.70 -6.32
N SER A 333 22.45 38.55 -5.63
CA SER A 333 21.11 38.56 -6.27
C SER A 333 20.61 39.97 -6.64
N GLU A 334 21.31 41.03 -6.24
CA GLU A 334 20.81 42.41 -6.24
C GLU A 334 20.47 42.94 -7.64
N HIS A 335 21.17 42.42 -8.66
CA HIS A 335 20.88 42.72 -10.06
C HIS A 335 19.48 42.29 -10.53
N GLN A 336 18.82 41.34 -9.86
CA GLN A 336 17.42 40.96 -10.13
C GLN A 336 16.40 41.58 -9.17
N TRP A 337 16.81 42.27 -8.10
CA TRP A 337 15.90 42.80 -7.06
C TRP A 337 14.80 43.73 -7.60
N SER A 338 15.03 44.39 -8.74
CA SER A 338 14.01 45.17 -9.44
C SER A 338 12.71 44.40 -9.72
N PHE A 339 12.76 43.07 -9.84
CA PHE A 339 11.59 42.23 -10.12
C PHE A 339 10.62 42.10 -8.92
N LEU A 340 11.15 41.98 -7.69
CA LEU A 340 10.34 41.89 -6.47
C LEU A 340 10.17 43.24 -5.75
N LEU A 341 11.21 44.08 -5.77
CA LEU A 341 11.32 45.28 -4.94
C LEU A 341 11.25 46.59 -5.75
N GLY A 342 11.32 46.54 -7.07
CA GLY A 342 11.34 47.72 -7.93
C GLY A 342 9.99 48.43 -8.07
N GLY A 343 8.88 47.70 -7.87
CA GLY A 343 7.51 48.21 -8.06
C GLY A 343 7.01 49.20 -7.00
N ASN A 344 5.81 49.73 -7.24
CA ASN A 344 5.08 50.61 -6.32
C ASN A 344 4.09 49.86 -5.40
N SER A 345 3.93 48.56 -5.66
CA SER A 345 3.20 47.54 -4.90
C SER A 345 4.05 46.26 -4.90
N PRO A 346 3.72 45.24 -4.10
CA PRO A 346 4.34 43.92 -4.24
C PRO A 346 4.14 43.32 -5.63
N ASN A 347 4.95 42.32 -5.94
CA ASN A 347 4.86 41.57 -7.19
C ASN A 347 3.54 40.76 -7.24
N PRO A 348 2.81 40.72 -8.38
CA PRO A 348 1.56 39.97 -8.50
C PRO A 348 1.64 38.48 -8.16
N LEU A 349 2.82 37.86 -8.19
CA LEU A 349 3.02 36.47 -7.74
C LEU A 349 2.66 36.27 -6.26
N GLY A 350 2.88 37.29 -5.41
CA GLY A 350 2.48 37.30 -4.00
C GLY A 350 1.06 37.82 -3.79
N ASP A 351 0.82 39.09 -4.16
CA ASP A 351 -0.48 39.74 -3.89
C ASP A 351 -1.64 39.09 -4.67
N GLY A 352 -1.40 38.61 -5.89
CA GLY A 352 -2.38 37.85 -6.68
C GLY A 352 -2.64 36.45 -6.12
N TYR A 353 -1.64 35.81 -5.50
CA TYR A 353 -1.84 34.55 -4.77
C TYR A 353 -2.74 34.79 -3.54
N MET A 354 -2.55 35.89 -2.81
CA MET A 354 -3.47 36.26 -1.72
C MET A 354 -4.89 36.49 -2.24
N GLN A 355 -5.04 37.35 -3.25
CA GLN A 355 -6.34 37.75 -3.81
C GLN A 355 -7.14 36.59 -4.41
N TYR A 356 -6.52 35.77 -5.27
CA TYR A 356 -7.25 34.84 -6.15
C TYR A 356 -7.00 33.35 -5.84
N PHE A 357 -6.01 33.03 -5.01
CA PHE A 357 -5.57 31.65 -4.79
C PHE A 357 -5.79 31.19 -3.34
N LEU A 358 -5.52 32.07 -2.35
CA LEU A 358 -5.65 31.80 -0.92
C LEU A 358 -6.97 32.30 -0.30
N PHE A 359 -7.35 33.57 -0.54
CA PHE A 359 -8.51 34.19 0.14
C PHE A 359 -9.77 34.28 -0.72
N ASP A 360 -9.65 34.15 -2.04
CA ASP A 360 -10.73 34.42 -3.01
C ASP A 360 -11.39 35.83 -2.82
N ASP A 361 -10.61 36.80 -2.32
CA ASP A 361 -10.94 38.21 -2.09
C ASP A 361 -10.13 39.12 -3.05
N PRO A 362 -10.69 39.53 -4.22
CA PRO A 362 -10.07 40.52 -5.09
C PRO A 362 -9.89 41.91 -4.46
N SER A 363 -10.50 42.18 -3.30
CA SER A 363 -10.26 43.41 -2.50
C SER A 363 -9.14 43.25 -1.48
N TRP A 364 -8.44 42.11 -1.46
CA TRP A 364 -7.26 41.92 -0.63
C TRP A 364 -6.11 42.84 -1.08
N ASN A 365 -5.38 43.40 -0.11
CA ASN A 365 -4.28 44.33 -0.33
C ASN A 365 -3.19 44.08 0.71
N TRP A 366 -1.92 44.21 0.34
CA TRP A 366 -0.76 43.95 1.21
C TRP A 366 -0.71 44.75 2.51
N THR A 367 -1.44 45.88 2.63
CA THR A 367 -1.59 46.58 3.93
C THR A 367 -2.42 45.80 4.95
N LYS A 368 -3.08 44.70 4.55
CA LYS A 368 -3.71 43.70 5.43
C LYS A 368 -2.70 42.67 5.96
N TRP A 369 -1.41 42.75 5.59
CA TRP A 369 -0.40 41.73 5.92
C TRP A 369 -0.20 41.55 7.43
N ASN A 370 -0.09 40.28 7.84
CA ASN A 370 0.40 39.87 9.15
C ASN A 370 1.00 38.46 9.04
N ASP A 371 1.79 38.05 10.03
CA ASP A 371 2.61 36.84 9.92
C ASP A 371 1.81 35.52 10.00
N SER A 372 0.60 35.53 10.57
CA SER A 372 -0.26 34.33 10.62
C SER A 372 -0.77 33.91 9.23
N ILE A 373 -0.69 34.79 8.22
CA ILE A 373 -1.05 34.49 6.82
C ILE A 373 -0.14 33.39 6.25
N VAL A 374 1.13 33.31 6.69
CA VAL A 374 2.05 32.22 6.32
C VAL A 374 1.48 30.87 6.74
N TRP A 375 1.11 30.76 8.01
CA TRP A 375 0.59 29.51 8.60
C TRP A 375 -0.82 29.18 8.11
N GLN A 376 -1.62 30.18 7.75
CA GLN A 376 -2.89 29.98 7.04
C GLN A 376 -2.67 29.41 5.63
N ALA A 377 -1.69 29.93 4.88
CA ALA A 377 -1.34 29.43 3.54
C ALA A 377 -0.78 28.01 3.57
N ASP A 378 0.09 27.68 4.53
CA ASP A 378 0.62 26.32 4.72
C ASP A 378 -0.44 25.31 5.16
N SER A 379 -1.36 25.72 6.05
CA SER A 379 -2.46 24.85 6.50
C SER A 379 -3.50 24.60 5.41
N ALA A 380 -3.72 25.56 4.51
CA ALA A 380 -4.63 25.44 3.39
C ALA A 380 -4.05 24.67 2.19
N ASP A 381 -2.77 24.89 1.85
CA ASP A 381 -2.10 24.50 0.59
C ASP A 381 -3.06 24.46 -0.62
N PRO A 382 -3.63 25.61 -1.02
CA PRO A 382 -4.62 25.67 -2.09
C PRO A 382 -4.15 24.95 -3.36
N GLY A 383 -5.02 24.11 -3.93
CA GLY A 383 -4.67 23.28 -5.09
C GLY A 383 -3.73 22.10 -4.83
N ASN A 384 -3.28 21.86 -3.59
CA ASN A 384 -2.24 20.88 -3.24
C ASN A 384 -0.91 21.18 -3.97
N CYS A 385 -0.53 22.47 -4.05
CA CYS A 385 0.61 22.94 -4.84
C CYS A 385 1.98 22.60 -4.22
N THR A 386 2.07 22.62 -2.90
CA THR A 386 3.35 22.53 -2.17
C THR A 386 3.96 21.14 -2.28
N ALA A 387 5.27 21.06 -2.56
CA ALA A 387 6.01 19.81 -2.71
C ALA A 387 6.82 19.53 -1.43
N ASP A 388 6.13 19.15 -0.35
CA ASP A 388 6.67 18.94 1.01
C ASP A 388 6.82 17.46 1.40
N ASP A 389 6.67 16.50 0.48
CA ASP A 389 6.85 15.08 0.82
C ASP A 389 8.31 14.64 0.69
N TYR A 390 9.02 14.72 1.81
CA TYR A 390 10.46 14.44 1.86
C TYR A 390 10.82 12.94 1.80
N ASP A 391 9.85 12.04 1.98
CA ASP A 391 10.05 10.58 1.85
C ASP A 391 9.90 10.13 0.39
N LEU A 392 11.02 10.18 -0.35
CA LEU A 392 11.11 9.74 -1.73
C LEU A 392 11.57 8.27 -1.86
N THR A 393 11.34 7.43 -0.84
CA THR A 393 11.73 6.00 -0.84
C THR A 393 11.21 5.25 -2.07
N ALA A 394 9.96 5.48 -2.46
CA ALA A 394 9.37 4.83 -3.63
C ALA A 394 10.07 5.17 -4.95
N LEU A 395 10.64 6.39 -5.10
CA LEU A 395 11.44 6.78 -6.27
C LEU A 395 12.85 6.17 -6.20
N LYS A 396 13.46 6.17 -5.01
CA LYS A 396 14.79 5.63 -4.76
C LYS A 396 14.86 4.11 -4.98
N GLU A 397 13.90 3.34 -4.47
CA GLU A 397 13.90 1.87 -4.55
C GLU A 397 13.71 1.35 -5.98
N ARG A 398 12.99 2.09 -6.84
CA ARG A 398 12.90 1.79 -8.29
C ARG A 398 14.09 2.31 -9.12
N GLY A 399 15.07 2.94 -8.48
CA GLY A 399 16.31 3.40 -9.11
C GLY A 399 16.29 4.80 -9.73
N GLY A 400 15.19 5.55 -9.59
CA GLY A 400 14.99 6.86 -10.21
C GLY A 400 16.02 7.91 -9.77
N LYS A 401 16.34 8.85 -10.66
CA LYS A 401 17.37 9.87 -10.48
C LYS A 401 16.82 11.29 -10.44
N ILE A 402 17.35 12.15 -9.58
CA ILE A 402 17.09 13.59 -9.57
C ILE A 402 18.41 14.34 -9.71
N LEU A 403 18.48 15.21 -10.70
CA LEU A 403 19.52 16.22 -10.89
C LEU A 403 18.86 17.59 -10.67
N MET A 404 19.09 18.19 -9.50
CA MET A 404 18.57 19.51 -9.15
C MET A 404 19.66 20.58 -9.29
N TYR A 405 19.32 21.79 -9.70
CA TYR A 405 20.24 22.93 -9.72
C TYR A 405 19.57 24.24 -9.31
N HIS A 406 20.35 25.20 -8.82
CA HIS A 406 19.86 26.55 -8.48
C HIS A 406 20.98 27.59 -8.73
N GLY A 407 20.63 28.74 -9.31
CA GLY A 407 21.55 29.87 -9.41
C GLY A 407 21.77 30.56 -8.07
N ALA A 408 23.02 30.86 -7.72
CA ALA A 408 23.37 31.55 -6.47
C ALA A 408 23.06 33.06 -6.46
N SER A 409 22.59 33.60 -7.60
CA SER A 409 22.21 35.00 -7.78
C SER A 409 20.73 35.14 -8.21
N ASP A 410 19.91 34.14 -7.88
CA ASP A 410 18.46 34.15 -8.09
C ASP A 410 17.79 35.14 -7.11
N ALA A 411 16.97 36.07 -7.64
CA ALA A 411 16.18 36.99 -6.80
C ALA A 411 14.67 36.83 -6.92
N LEU A 412 14.19 35.72 -7.49
CA LEU A 412 12.78 35.35 -7.50
C LEU A 412 12.51 34.20 -6.53
N ILE A 413 13.44 33.24 -6.42
CA ILE A 413 13.42 32.17 -5.43
C ILE A 413 14.81 32.15 -4.79
N PRO A 414 14.96 32.38 -3.47
CA PRO A 414 16.27 32.33 -2.83
C PRO A 414 16.91 30.94 -3.00
N GLN A 415 18.19 30.90 -3.29
CA GLN A 415 18.94 29.66 -3.51
C GLN A 415 18.84 28.73 -2.29
N ARG A 416 18.90 29.29 -1.07
CA ARG A 416 18.77 28.54 0.19
C ARG A 416 17.40 27.88 0.38
N SER A 417 16.39 28.24 -0.40
CA SER A 417 15.13 27.50 -0.44
C SER A 417 15.34 26.06 -0.93
N SER A 418 16.31 25.83 -1.82
CA SER A 418 16.70 24.47 -2.25
C SER A 418 17.64 23.76 -1.28
N ASP A 419 18.46 24.49 -0.52
CA ASP A 419 19.21 23.91 0.61
C ASP A 419 18.22 23.30 1.62
N VAL A 420 17.23 24.09 2.08
CA VAL A 420 16.19 23.64 3.02
C VAL A 420 15.41 22.44 2.49
N PHE A 421 15.11 22.38 1.19
CA PHE A 421 14.47 21.19 0.59
C PHE A 421 15.39 19.96 0.63
N TYR A 422 16.64 20.11 0.17
CA TYR A 422 17.59 19.02 0.06
C TYR A 422 17.99 18.47 1.45
N GLU A 423 18.08 19.34 2.46
CA GLU A 423 18.31 18.96 3.85
C GLU A 423 17.11 18.22 4.46
N ARG A 424 15.87 18.69 4.27
CA ARG A 424 14.67 17.96 4.75
C ARG A 424 14.52 16.58 4.08
N VAL A 425 14.84 16.46 2.78
CA VAL A 425 14.92 15.16 2.09
C VAL A 425 16.07 14.31 2.65
N ALA A 426 17.23 14.88 2.98
CA ALA A 426 18.31 14.14 3.62
C ALA A 426 17.90 13.60 5.01
N GLU A 427 17.23 14.40 5.84
CA GLU A 427 16.73 13.99 7.16
C GLU A 427 15.73 12.83 7.07
N ALA A 428 14.77 12.91 6.14
CA ALA A 428 13.81 11.85 5.90
C ALA A 428 14.47 10.55 5.37
N MET A 429 15.40 10.68 4.43
CA MET A 429 15.97 9.55 3.67
C MET A 429 17.17 8.85 4.34
N GLY A 430 17.61 9.31 5.52
CA GLY A 430 18.66 8.67 6.31
C GLY A 430 20.04 9.32 6.25
N GLY A 431 20.10 10.63 5.98
CA GLY A 431 21.31 11.46 5.98
C GLY A 431 21.79 11.86 4.59
N MET A 432 22.63 12.90 4.53
CA MET A 432 23.11 13.55 3.29
C MET A 432 23.82 12.58 2.33
N GLU A 433 24.62 11.65 2.86
CA GLU A 433 25.28 10.61 2.06
C GLU A 433 24.28 9.67 1.36
N SER A 434 23.09 9.48 1.94
CA SER A 434 22.06 8.58 1.39
C SER A 434 21.42 9.10 0.11
N LEU A 435 21.60 10.41 -0.20
CA LEU A 435 21.08 11.06 -1.41
C LEU A 435 22.01 10.85 -2.61
N GLN A 436 23.33 10.99 -2.41
CA GLN A 436 24.35 11.18 -3.45
C GLN A 436 24.44 10.10 -4.55
N SER A 437 23.78 8.95 -4.37
CA SER A 437 23.68 7.85 -5.34
C SER A 437 22.44 7.90 -6.26
N TRP A 438 21.50 8.81 -6.01
CA TRP A 438 20.26 8.94 -6.79
C TRP A 438 19.69 10.37 -6.85
N PHE A 439 19.91 11.21 -5.85
CA PHE A 439 19.56 12.63 -5.85
C PHE A 439 20.85 13.44 -5.67
N ARG A 440 21.13 14.34 -6.62
CA ARG A 440 22.24 15.31 -6.56
C ARG A 440 21.74 16.72 -6.79
N TYR A 441 22.36 17.68 -6.11
CA TYR A 441 22.00 19.10 -6.15
C TYR A 441 23.23 19.96 -6.48
N PHE A 442 23.10 20.93 -7.37
CA PHE A 442 24.19 21.80 -7.85
C PHE A 442 23.87 23.28 -7.61
N ILE A 443 24.73 23.98 -6.88
CA ILE A 443 24.68 25.45 -6.73
C ILE A 443 25.54 26.06 -7.84
N VAL A 444 24.99 27.04 -8.57
CA VAL A 444 25.65 27.67 -9.72
C VAL A 444 26.03 29.14 -9.42
N PRO A 445 27.32 29.43 -9.15
CA PRO A 445 27.81 30.80 -8.93
C PRO A 445 27.43 31.80 -10.02
N GLY A 446 26.95 32.98 -9.63
CA GLY A 446 26.66 34.10 -10.54
C GLY A 446 25.51 33.88 -11.54
N MET A 447 24.81 32.75 -11.48
CA MET A 447 23.64 32.43 -12.29
C MET A 447 22.38 33.00 -11.63
N GLN A 448 21.54 33.62 -12.47
CA GLN A 448 20.27 34.24 -12.09
C GLN A 448 19.09 33.26 -12.20
N HIS A 449 17.85 33.72 -11.92
CA HIS A 449 16.66 32.85 -11.94
C HIS A 449 16.51 32.05 -13.24
N VAL A 450 16.77 30.75 -13.15
CA VAL A 450 16.76 29.74 -14.23
C VAL A 450 17.76 29.98 -15.38
N THR A 451 18.04 31.22 -15.77
CA THR A 451 18.93 31.57 -16.90
C THR A 451 19.72 32.86 -16.64
N GLY A 452 20.82 33.04 -17.37
CA GLY A 452 21.56 34.30 -17.43
C GLY A 452 22.48 34.60 -16.23
N THR A 453 23.17 35.73 -16.34
CA THR A 453 24.12 36.28 -15.35
C THR A 453 24.28 37.79 -15.58
N ALA A 454 24.53 38.55 -14.52
CA ALA A 454 24.93 39.96 -14.62
C ALA A 454 26.46 40.18 -14.59
N VAL A 455 27.24 39.18 -14.14
CA VAL A 455 28.67 39.31 -13.82
C VAL A 455 29.58 38.46 -14.73
N ASN A 456 29.07 38.05 -15.89
CA ASN A 456 29.74 37.14 -16.83
C ASN A 456 30.17 35.80 -16.19
N ALA A 457 29.35 35.26 -15.28
CA ALA A 457 29.56 33.92 -14.74
C ALA A 457 29.20 32.84 -15.76
N PRO A 458 29.86 31.66 -15.75
CA PRO A 458 29.40 30.50 -16.51
C PRO A 458 28.06 30.00 -15.94
N TRP A 459 27.01 30.02 -16.76
CA TRP A 459 25.64 29.72 -16.33
C TRP A 459 24.92 28.70 -17.22
N TYR A 460 25.41 28.46 -18.45
CA TYR A 460 24.73 27.60 -19.42
C TYR A 460 25.29 26.17 -19.40
N PHE A 461 24.40 25.20 -19.22
CA PHE A 461 24.71 23.76 -19.27
C PHE A 461 23.47 22.94 -19.75
N ALA A 462 22.75 23.49 -20.72
CA ALA A 462 21.47 22.97 -21.23
C ALA A 462 20.38 22.69 -20.17
N GLY A 463 20.45 23.37 -19.01
CA GLY A 463 19.44 23.27 -17.96
C GLY A 463 18.03 23.61 -18.42
N SER A 464 17.01 23.07 -17.74
CA SER A 464 15.59 23.27 -18.05
C SER A 464 15.21 24.73 -18.30
N GLY A 465 14.69 25.04 -19.49
CA GLY A 465 14.26 26.38 -19.90
C GLY A 465 15.38 27.32 -20.35
N ALA A 466 16.66 26.94 -20.20
CA ALA A 466 17.79 27.80 -20.57
C ALA A 466 17.95 27.96 -22.09
N GLN A 467 17.49 26.98 -22.88
CA GLN A 467 17.63 26.95 -24.34
C GLN A 467 17.03 28.18 -25.02
N GLY A 468 15.85 28.64 -24.57
CA GLY A 468 15.17 29.80 -25.13
C GLY A 468 16.01 31.08 -25.09
N SER A 469 16.86 31.25 -24.06
CA SER A 469 17.74 32.41 -23.90
C SER A 469 18.93 32.47 -24.88
N LEU A 470 19.24 31.39 -25.59
CA LEU A 470 20.21 31.38 -26.71
C LEU A 470 19.54 31.35 -28.09
N GLY A 471 18.26 30.94 -28.17
CA GLY A 471 17.45 31.01 -29.38
C GLY A 471 16.56 29.79 -29.61
N THR A 472 15.52 29.95 -30.44
CA THR A 472 14.42 28.97 -30.62
C THR A 472 14.80 27.66 -31.33
N ALA A 473 16.05 27.54 -31.79
CA ALA A 473 16.63 26.35 -32.41
C ALA A 473 17.61 25.58 -31.50
N THR A 474 17.99 26.15 -30.35
CA THR A 474 18.96 25.56 -29.40
C THR A 474 18.35 24.35 -28.67
N HIS A 475 19.18 23.38 -28.29
CA HIS A 475 18.75 22.26 -27.44
C HIS A 475 19.82 21.89 -26.41
N SER A 476 21.04 21.59 -26.88
CA SER A 476 22.25 21.31 -26.08
C SER A 476 23.18 22.54 -25.99
N THR A 477 24.31 22.40 -25.31
CA THR A 477 25.33 23.47 -25.12
C THR A 477 26.13 23.70 -26.41
N PRO A 478 26.02 24.88 -27.06
CA PRO A 478 26.61 25.11 -28.37
C PRO A 478 28.15 24.95 -28.39
N GLY A 479 28.62 23.98 -29.18
CA GLY A 479 30.03 23.61 -29.30
C GLY A 479 30.49 22.49 -28.35
N PHE A 480 29.63 22.06 -27.41
CA PHE A 480 29.91 21.06 -26.39
C PHE A 480 28.68 20.17 -26.18
N GLU A 481 28.28 19.43 -27.23
CA GLU A 481 27.09 18.56 -27.23
C GLU A 481 27.41 17.21 -26.55
N ASP A 482 27.78 17.27 -25.26
CA ASP A 482 28.24 16.12 -24.47
C ASP A 482 27.70 16.14 -23.03
N ALA A 483 27.66 14.97 -22.39
CA ALA A 483 27.12 14.76 -21.05
C ALA A 483 27.93 15.41 -19.90
N ARG A 484 29.02 16.14 -20.19
CA ARG A 484 29.77 16.93 -19.21
C ARG A 484 29.37 18.40 -19.25
N HIS A 485 28.86 18.90 -20.38
CA HIS A 485 28.40 20.27 -20.58
C HIS A 485 26.87 20.40 -20.72
N ASP A 486 26.15 19.27 -20.71
CA ASP A 486 24.70 19.18 -20.88
C ASP A 486 24.09 18.35 -19.75
N SER A 487 23.29 19.00 -18.90
CA SER A 487 22.65 18.37 -17.73
C SER A 487 21.57 17.35 -18.06
N LEU A 488 20.91 17.44 -19.23
CA LEU A 488 19.91 16.47 -19.64
C LEU A 488 20.59 15.21 -20.21
N LEU A 489 21.67 15.37 -20.98
CA LEU A 489 22.53 14.25 -21.38
C LEU A 489 23.24 13.60 -20.18
N ALA A 490 23.68 14.38 -19.20
CA ALA A 490 24.26 13.89 -17.94
C ALA A 490 23.25 13.01 -17.17
N LEU A 491 22.00 13.48 -17.04
CA LEU A 491 20.91 12.75 -16.41
C LEU A 491 20.57 11.45 -17.18
N MET A 492 20.50 11.49 -18.51
CA MET A 492 20.34 10.28 -19.34
C MET A 492 21.48 9.28 -19.12
N ALA A 493 22.73 9.72 -19.12
CA ALA A 493 23.88 8.86 -18.86
C ALA A 493 23.78 8.20 -17.47
N TRP A 494 23.35 8.94 -16.45
CA TRP A 494 23.20 8.43 -15.08
C TRP A 494 22.07 7.41 -14.93
N VAL A 495 20.94 7.61 -15.62
CA VAL A 495 19.81 6.67 -15.64
C VAL A 495 20.14 5.40 -16.44
N GLU A 496 20.65 5.55 -17.66
CA GLU A 496 20.73 4.44 -18.63
C GLU A 496 22.04 3.63 -18.53
N THR A 497 23.10 4.22 -17.97
CA THR A 497 24.42 3.56 -17.84
C THR A 497 24.95 3.51 -16.41
N GLY A 498 24.30 4.19 -15.46
CA GLY A 498 24.77 4.32 -14.08
C GLY A 498 25.91 5.33 -13.88
N THR A 499 26.35 6.03 -14.95
CA THR A 499 27.44 7.01 -14.90
C THR A 499 27.06 8.21 -14.03
N ALA A 500 27.66 8.33 -12.85
CA ALA A 500 27.30 9.38 -11.89
C ALA A 500 27.71 10.78 -12.38
N VAL A 501 26.84 11.77 -12.16
CA VAL A 501 27.11 13.17 -12.52
C VAL A 501 27.94 13.83 -11.42
N ASP A 502 29.24 13.56 -11.37
CA ASP A 502 30.17 14.12 -10.37
C ASP A 502 30.56 15.58 -10.62
N GLU A 503 30.36 16.09 -11.85
CA GLU A 503 30.48 17.50 -12.20
C GLU A 503 29.59 17.86 -13.41
N ILE A 504 29.28 19.15 -13.57
CA ILE A 504 28.68 19.73 -14.79
C ILE A 504 29.46 21.00 -15.15
N VAL A 505 29.93 21.12 -16.40
CA VAL A 505 30.68 22.30 -16.86
C VAL A 505 29.72 23.35 -17.39
N ALA A 506 29.47 24.38 -16.59
CA ALA A 506 28.75 25.56 -17.05
C ALA A 506 29.65 26.42 -17.95
N THR A 507 29.02 27.05 -18.94
CA THR A 507 29.66 27.86 -19.98
C THR A 507 29.05 29.26 -20.04
N THR A 508 29.84 30.25 -20.48
CA THR A 508 29.34 31.54 -20.96
C THR A 508 30.24 32.08 -22.09
N TRP A 509 29.70 33.01 -22.87
CA TRP A 509 30.30 33.53 -24.11
C TRP A 509 30.54 35.04 -24.03
N THR A 510 31.42 35.57 -24.89
CA THR A 510 31.84 36.98 -24.90
C THR A 510 30.66 37.96 -25.01
N ARG A 511 29.54 37.51 -25.59
CA ARG A 511 28.21 38.09 -25.41
C ARG A 511 27.31 36.98 -24.86
N THR A 512 26.80 37.18 -23.64
CA THR A 512 26.16 36.17 -22.76
C THR A 512 25.08 35.30 -23.42
N THR A 513 24.38 35.82 -24.42
CA THR A 513 23.28 35.16 -25.16
C THR A 513 23.56 34.87 -26.63
N ASP A 514 24.80 35.09 -27.12
CA ASP A 514 25.19 34.76 -28.49
C ASP A 514 26.40 33.80 -28.50
N PRO A 515 26.18 32.47 -28.63
CA PRO A 515 27.26 31.48 -28.59
C PRO A 515 28.29 31.64 -29.70
N ARG A 516 27.94 32.34 -30.79
CA ARG A 516 28.85 32.63 -31.92
C ARG A 516 29.88 33.72 -31.57
N SER A 517 29.80 34.31 -30.38
CA SER A 517 30.78 35.31 -29.89
C SER A 517 32.05 34.71 -29.29
N GLY A 518 32.16 33.37 -29.24
CA GLY A 518 33.28 32.66 -28.63
C GLY A 518 33.10 32.49 -27.12
N VAL A 519 33.63 31.39 -26.57
CA VAL A 519 33.60 31.09 -25.14
C VAL A 519 34.42 32.14 -24.38
N LEU A 520 33.88 32.62 -23.27
CA LEU A 520 34.52 33.59 -22.37
C LEU A 520 35.06 32.91 -21.11
N ARG A 521 34.27 32.03 -20.49
CA ARG A 521 34.61 31.28 -19.27
C ARG A 521 33.92 29.91 -19.26
N GLN A 522 34.59 28.90 -18.69
CA GLN A 522 34.00 27.61 -18.34
C GLN A 522 34.39 27.19 -16.92
N ARG A 523 33.41 26.71 -16.13
CA ARG A 523 33.61 26.32 -14.73
C ARG A 523 32.90 24.98 -14.45
N PRO A 524 33.61 23.95 -13.96
CA PRO A 524 32.98 22.73 -13.48
C PRO A 524 32.23 23.01 -12.17
N ILE A 525 31.08 22.37 -12.00
CA ILE A 525 30.18 22.54 -10.87
C ILE A 525 29.99 21.18 -10.22
N CYS A 526 30.45 21.06 -8.98
CA CYS A 526 30.35 19.84 -8.18
C CYS A 526 29.02 19.77 -7.41
N PRO A 527 28.51 18.56 -7.07
CA PRO A 527 27.29 18.41 -6.31
C PRO A 527 27.47 18.75 -4.82
N PHE A 528 26.49 19.46 -4.26
CA PHE A 528 26.37 19.79 -2.84
C PHE A 528 26.37 18.50 -1.97
N PRO A 529 27.09 18.47 -0.83
CA PRO A 529 27.73 19.59 -0.13
C PRO A 529 29.17 19.92 -0.55
N LYS A 530 29.71 19.34 -1.65
CA LYS A 530 31.00 19.82 -2.17
C LYS A 530 30.84 21.25 -2.70
N ARG A 531 31.95 21.99 -2.71
CA ARG A 531 32.03 23.34 -3.26
C ARG A 531 33.35 23.58 -4.00
N GLN A 532 33.28 24.42 -5.02
CA GLN A 532 34.40 24.85 -5.85
C GLN A 532 35.29 25.81 -5.05
N THR A 533 36.62 25.68 -5.20
CA THR A 533 37.60 26.61 -4.64
C THR A 533 38.73 26.80 -5.64
N TYR A 534 39.21 28.03 -5.82
CA TYR A 534 40.30 28.29 -6.74
C TYR A 534 41.66 27.92 -6.12
N LYS A 535 42.53 27.28 -6.92
CA LYS A 535 43.86 26.79 -6.49
C LYS A 535 45.01 27.32 -7.35
N GLY A 536 44.74 28.30 -8.21
CA GLY A 536 45.66 28.73 -9.28
C GLY A 536 45.36 28.04 -10.62
N GLY A 537 45.71 28.72 -11.72
CA GLY A 537 45.39 28.32 -13.08
C GLY A 537 45.15 29.55 -13.96
N ASP A 538 44.33 29.39 -15.00
CA ASP A 538 43.60 30.49 -15.62
C ASP A 538 42.21 30.56 -14.95
N PRO A 539 41.81 31.68 -14.32
CA PRO A 539 40.51 31.78 -13.63
C PRO A 539 39.29 31.60 -14.55
N ASN A 540 39.49 31.71 -15.87
CA ASN A 540 38.45 31.48 -16.88
C ASN A 540 38.32 30.00 -17.29
N MET A 541 39.25 29.13 -16.86
CA MET A 541 39.37 27.73 -17.28
C MET A 541 39.64 26.78 -16.09
N THR A 542 38.57 26.25 -15.50
CA THR A 542 38.55 25.15 -14.48
C THR A 542 39.20 25.42 -13.11
N SER A 543 38.64 24.79 -12.07
CA SER A 543 39.20 24.73 -10.71
C SER A 543 38.90 23.36 -10.07
N GLU A 544 39.77 22.89 -9.17
CA GLU A 544 39.69 21.54 -8.60
C GLU A 544 39.13 21.50 -7.17
N GLU A 545 38.38 20.45 -6.84
CA GLU A 545 37.64 20.27 -5.57
C GLU A 545 38.49 20.18 -4.28
N GLN A 546 37.87 20.48 -3.14
CA GLN A 546 38.16 19.83 -1.86
C GLN A 546 36.86 19.48 -1.11
N PRO A 547 36.84 18.43 -0.26
CA PRO A 547 35.75 18.21 0.69
C PRO A 547 35.76 19.28 1.78
N PRO A 548 34.59 19.65 2.35
CA PRO A 548 34.52 20.62 3.43
C PRO A 548 35.22 20.12 4.70
N SER A 549 36.07 20.95 5.30
CA SER A 549 36.54 20.74 6.67
C SER A 549 35.37 20.87 7.64
N ALA A 550 35.17 19.89 8.52
CA ALA A 550 34.05 19.87 9.46
C ALA A 550 34.09 21.08 10.41
N LEU A 551 33.07 21.96 10.30
CA LEU A 551 32.80 23.06 11.22
C LEU A 551 31.32 22.99 11.65
N ASN A 552 31.02 23.41 12.87
CA ASN A 552 29.72 23.20 13.49
C ASN A 552 28.61 24.04 12.85
N ILE A 553 27.66 23.39 12.17
CA ILE A 553 26.31 23.92 11.93
C ILE A 553 25.37 23.28 12.97
N LYS A 554 25.56 23.64 14.24
CA LYS A 554 24.71 23.20 15.37
C LYS A 554 24.36 24.30 16.37
N GLU A 555 24.92 25.49 16.22
CA GLU A 555 24.69 26.63 17.12
C GLU A 555 23.89 27.71 16.40
N ASN A 556 22.55 27.56 16.41
CA ASN A 556 21.60 28.67 16.27
C ASN A 556 20.12 28.30 16.61
N ILE A 557 19.81 27.04 16.95
CA ILE A 557 18.49 26.64 17.49
C ILE A 557 18.69 25.96 18.87
N ALA A 558 19.16 26.73 19.86
CA ALA A 558 19.53 26.19 21.17
C ALA A 558 19.39 27.18 22.36
N LEU A 559 18.51 28.20 22.28
CA LEU A 559 18.24 29.12 23.39
C LEU A 559 16.73 29.36 23.57
N ASN A 560 16.12 28.60 24.49
CA ASN A 560 14.97 28.95 25.36
C ASN A 560 14.17 27.69 25.77
N SER A 561 14.59 26.98 26.83
CA SER A 561 13.74 25.94 27.47
C SER A 561 14.16 25.53 28.89
N GLU A 562 14.52 26.49 29.76
CA GLU A 562 14.50 26.27 31.22
C GLU A 562 13.26 26.93 31.83
N GLY A 563 12.30 26.11 32.32
CA GLY A 563 10.93 26.59 32.58
C GLY A 563 10.03 25.68 33.43
N ALA A 564 10.54 25.20 34.57
CA ALA A 564 9.76 24.68 35.72
C ALA A 564 8.69 23.58 35.46
N LEU A 565 9.13 22.31 35.45
CA LEU A 565 8.25 21.20 35.82
C LEU A 565 7.90 21.29 37.32
N THR A 566 6.61 21.22 37.66
CA THR A 566 6.13 21.07 39.05
C THR A 566 5.26 19.83 39.19
N GLU A 567 5.84 18.74 39.68
CA GLU A 567 5.12 17.49 39.92
C GLU A 567 4.04 17.65 41.01
N LYS A 568 2.78 17.41 40.65
CA LYS A 568 1.75 17.05 41.64
C LYS A 568 1.63 15.54 41.75
N LYS A 569 2.35 14.95 42.71
CA LYS A 569 2.15 13.56 43.13
C LYS A 569 0.69 13.33 43.51
N ASN A 570 0.13 12.19 43.10
CA ASN A 570 -1.08 11.67 43.73
C ASN A 570 -1.09 10.13 43.78
N HIS A 571 -0.92 9.60 44.98
CA HIS A 571 -1.48 8.33 45.48
C HIS A 571 -1.37 7.06 44.59
N GLY A 572 -0.17 6.48 44.58
CA GLY A 572 0.07 5.23 45.32
C GLY A 572 -0.60 3.94 44.86
N ILE A 573 0.16 3.14 44.11
CA ILE A 573 0.16 1.66 44.21
C ILE A 573 1.61 1.22 44.44
N ASP A 574 1.81 0.19 45.26
CA ASP A 574 3.14 -0.34 45.62
C ASP A 574 3.80 -1.05 44.41
N PRO A 575 5.08 -0.76 44.08
CA PRO A 575 5.76 -1.43 42.96
C PRO A 575 6.02 -2.93 43.14
N ASN A 576 5.89 -3.49 44.35
CA ASN A 576 6.56 -4.74 44.73
C ASN A 576 5.74 -6.04 44.61
N GLU A 577 4.51 -6.00 44.08
CA GLU A 577 3.70 -7.21 43.74
C GLU A 577 3.31 -7.25 42.24
N SER A 578 4.30 -7.13 41.34
CA SER A 578 4.05 -7.37 39.92
C SER A 578 3.93 -8.87 39.61
N SER A 579 2.75 -9.34 39.19
CA SER A 579 2.55 -10.77 38.87
C SER A 579 3.29 -11.15 37.58
N GLU A 580 4.33 -12.00 37.67
CA GLU A 580 5.30 -12.32 36.60
C GLU A 580 4.75 -12.76 35.24
N HIS A 581 3.45 -13.09 35.12
CA HIS A 581 2.85 -13.60 33.89
C HIS A 581 1.53 -12.90 33.49
N GLY A 582 1.27 -11.67 33.91
CA GLY A 582 -0.01 -10.97 33.68
C GLY A 582 -0.49 -10.96 32.21
N SER A 583 0.39 -10.63 31.26
CA SER A 583 0.07 -10.61 29.82
C SER A 583 -0.21 -12.01 29.25
N LEU A 584 0.60 -13.00 29.64
CA LEU A 584 0.44 -14.39 29.24
C LEU A 584 -0.86 -15.00 29.80
N LYS A 585 -1.17 -14.72 31.08
CA LYS A 585 -2.45 -15.04 31.73
C LYS A 585 -3.63 -14.50 30.89
N TYR A 586 -3.57 -13.24 30.44
CA TYR A 586 -4.61 -12.67 29.56
C TYR A 586 -4.67 -13.35 28.19
N SER A 587 -3.52 -13.61 27.56
CA SER A 587 -3.43 -14.30 26.26
C SER A 587 -4.08 -15.69 26.30
N LEU A 588 -3.81 -16.48 27.35
CA LEU A 588 -4.31 -17.85 27.52
C LEU A 588 -5.84 -17.95 27.69
N LEU A 589 -6.54 -16.87 28.08
CA LEU A 589 -8.02 -16.84 28.16
C LEU A 589 -8.72 -17.11 26.82
N GLY A 590 -8.00 -16.97 25.70
CA GLY A 590 -8.45 -17.32 24.35
C GLY A 590 -9.11 -16.17 23.57
N PRO A 591 -9.42 -16.37 22.27
CA PRO A 591 -9.95 -15.31 21.41
C PRO A 591 -11.37 -14.86 21.77
N SER A 592 -12.15 -15.73 22.42
CA SER A 592 -13.58 -15.54 22.73
C SER A 592 -13.86 -15.06 24.16
N LEU A 593 -12.88 -14.40 24.80
CA LEU A 593 -12.93 -13.75 26.12
C LEU A 593 -14.30 -13.15 26.52
N THR A 594 -14.89 -12.34 25.64
CA THR A 594 -16.04 -11.47 25.94
C THR A 594 -17.34 -11.96 25.28
N LYS A 595 -17.71 -13.23 25.54
CA LYS A 595 -19.00 -13.80 25.10
C LYS A 595 -20.11 -13.46 26.10
N ALA A 596 -21.26 -12.99 25.59
CA ALA A 596 -22.42 -12.62 26.41
C ALA A 596 -22.87 -13.76 27.35
N GLY A 597 -23.18 -13.39 28.59
CA GLY A 597 -23.43 -14.35 29.68
C GLY A 597 -22.14 -14.80 30.38
N GLN A 598 -21.09 -13.98 30.33
CA GLN A 598 -19.86 -14.15 31.14
C GLN A 598 -19.48 -12.88 31.92
N ASP A 599 -20.37 -11.90 31.94
CA ASP A 599 -20.09 -10.53 32.34
C ASP A 599 -19.98 -10.38 33.88
N GLU A 600 -20.55 -11.33 34.63
CA GLU A 600 -20.39 -11.50 36.09
C GLU A 600 -19.26 -12.47 36.47
N VAL A 601 -18.57 -13.08 35.49
CA VAL A 601 -17.58 -14.13 35.74
C VAL A 601 -16.20 -13.54 36.01
N ASP A 602 -15.61 -13.91 37.15
CA ASP A 602 -14.22 -13.58 37.52
C ASP A 602 -13.22 -14.14 36.50
N GLN A 603 -12.85 -13.29 35.54
CA GLN A 603 -11.89 -13.64 34.49
C GLN A 603 -10.46 -13.82 35.03
N ALA A 604 -10.12 -13.29 36.21
CA ALA A 604 -8.79 -13.49 36.81
C ALA A 604 -8.66 -14.92 37.37
N LYS A 605 -9.66 -15.39 38.11
CA LYS A 605 -9.76 -16.78 38.58
C LYS A 605 -9.86 -17.77 37.41
N VAL A 606 -10.66 -17.46 36.39
CA VAL A 606 -10.71 -18.27 35.15
C VAL A 606 -9.34 -18.31 34.46
N SER A 607 -8.63 -17.17 34.37
CA SER A 607 -7.29 -17.08 33.79
C SER A 607 -6.28 -17.94 34.54
N GLU A 608 -6.31 -17.92 35.88
CA GLU A 608 -5.42 -18.71 36.72
C GLU A 608 -5.67 -20.22 36.59
N ILE A 609 -6.93 -20.66 36.54
CA ILE A 609 -7.26 -22.07 36.30
C ILE A 609 -6.77 -22.51 34.91
N ILE A 610 -6.95 -21.68 33.87
CA ILE A 610 -6.44 -21.98 32.52
C ILE A 610 -4.90 -22.00 32.50
N TYR A 611 -4.24 -21.05 33.15
CA TYR A 611 -2.77 -20.98 33.26
C TYR A 611 -2.22 -22.25 33.93
N ASN A 612 -2.75 -22.61 35.11
CA ASN A 612 -2.31 -23.79 35.86
C ASN A 612 -2.64 -25.11 35.12
N ALA A 613 -3.78 -25.21 34.44
CA ALA A 613 -4.13 -26.36 33.61
C ALA A 613 -3.32 -26.47 32.30
N SER A 614 -2.62 -25.40 31.90
CA SER A 614 -1.83 -25.36 30.66
C SER A 614 -0.31 -25.41 30.89
N LYS A 615 0.18 -25.02 32.07
CA LYS A 615 1.60 -24.83 32.39
C LYS A 615 2.45 -26.05 32.03
N GLY A 616 3.60 -25.81 31.40
CA GLY A 616 4.53 -26.86 30.94
C GLY A 616 4.10 -27.62 29.68
N SER A 617 2.89 -27.41 29.16
CA SER A 617 2.47 -28.02 27.88
C SER A 617 3.16 -27.37 26.67
N LYS A 618 3.32 -28.15 25.59
CA LYS A 618 3.81 -27.67 24.28
C LYS A 618 2.97 -26.51 23.72
N PHE A 619 1.72 -26.35 24.15
CA PHE A 619 0.86 -25.20 23.79
C PHE A 619 1.23 -23.96 24.59
N PHE A 620 1.35 -24.09 25.91
CA PHE A 620 1.71 -23.00 26.83
C PHE A 620 3.04 -22.37 26.46
N ASN A 621 4.07 -23.20 26.22
CA ASN A 621 5.40 -22.72 25.82
C ASN A 621 5.32 -21.88 24.53
N ARG A 622 4.48 -22.29 23.56
CA ARG A 622 4.30 -21.54 22.31
C ARG A 622 3.48 -20.27 22.47
N GLU A 623 2.49 -20.23 23.36
CA GLU A 623 1.79 -18.97 23.68
C GLU A 623 2.70 -18.02 24.48
N GLU A 624 3.63 -18.52 25.30
CA GLU A 624 4.67 -17.71 25.96
C GLU A 624 5.67 -17.12 24.96
N GLU A 625 6.20 -17.92 24.02
CA GLU A 625 7.03 -17.43 22.90
C GLU A 625 6.33 -16.30 22.14
N ARG A 626 5.02 -16.46 21.89
CA ARG A 626 4.20 -15.46 21.17
C ARG A 626 3.92 -14.23 22.01
N ASP A 627 3.76 -14.34 23.33
CA ASP A 627 3.58 -13.19 24.22
C ASP A 627 4.88 -12.39 24.36
N LYS A 628 6.02 -13.07 24.48
CA LYS A 628 7.36 -12.46 24.44
C LYS A 628 7.60 -11.75 23.10
N ALA A 629 7.29 -12.39 21.98
CA ALA A 629 7.42 -11.79 20.65
C ALA A 629 6.45 -10.62 20.39
N LEU A 630 5.26 -10.63 20.99
CA LEU A 630 4.31 -9.50 20.94
C LEU A 630 4.79 -8.34 21.82
N THR A 631 5.34 -8.63 22.99
CA THR A 631 5.94 -7.61 23.88
C THR A 631 7.08 -6.90 23.16
N ALA A 632 8.06 -7.65 22.62
CA ALA A 632 9.17 -7.09 21.85
C ALA A 632 8.78 -6.38 20.54
N ARG A 633 7.52 -6.51 20.08
CA ARG A 633 6.94 -5.68 19.01
C ARG A 633 6.35 -4.40 19.59
N ILE A 634 5.57 -4.49 20.67
CA ILE A 634 5.00 -3.35 21.38
C ILE A 634 6.12 -2.38 21.81
N ASP A 635 7.24 -2.89 22.33
CA ASP A 635 8.38 -2.06 22.73
C ASP A 635 8.92 -1.21 21.56
N LYS A 636 8.93 -1.77 20.34
CA LYS A 636 9.31 -1.06 19.10
C LYS A 636 8.25 -0.07 18.62
N ILE A 637 6.98 -0.36 18.83
CA ILE A 637 5.86 0.56 18.53
C ILE A 637 5.93 1.76 19.49
N LEU A 638 6.19 1.52 20.78
CA LEU A 638 6.37 2.56 21.80
C LEU A 638 7.61 3.42 21.54
N GLU A 639 8.73 2.82 21.14
CA GLU A 639 9.93 3.57 20.74
C GLU A 639 9.69 4.41 19.48
N LYS A 640 8.98 3.86 18.48
CA LYS A 640 8.56 4.64 17.30
C LYS A 640 7.62 5.77 17.70
N LYS A 641 6.72 5.57 18.66
CA LYS A 641 5.84 6.63 19.19
C LYS A 641 6.65 7.74 19.86
N ARG A 642 7.60 7.41 20.74
CA ARG A 642 8.49 8.41 21.38
C ARG A 642 9.23 9.26 20.36
N ARG A 643 9.79 8.67 19.29
CA ARG A 643 10.42 9.43 18.20
C ARG A 643 9.41 10.32 17.47
N LEU A 644 8.21 9.82 17.17
CA LEU A 644 7.15 10.59 16.52
C LEU A 644 6.63 11.74 17.39
N GLU A 645 6.60 11.59 18.72
CA GLU A 645 6.23 12.63 19.68
C GLU A 645 7.25 13.78 19.76
N THR A 646 8.45 13.63 19.18
CA THR A 646 9.47 14.70 19.05
C THR A 646 9.49 15.41 17.70
N LEU A 647 8.59 15.06 16.76
CA LEU A 647 8.52 15.65 15.42
C LEU A 647 7.26 16.52 15.26
N ASP A 648 7.33 17.51 14.37
CA ASP A 648 6.11 18.18 13.91
C ASP A 648 5.34 17.25 12.97
N LEU A 649 4.19 16.78 13.44
CA LEU A 649 3.26 15.92 12.70
C LEU A 649 2.02 16.68 12.25
N SER A 650 2.10 18.02 12.09
CA SER A 650 1.01 18.83 11.55
C SER A 650 0.56 18.35 10.17
N ARG A 651 1.46 17.79 9.35
CA ARG A 651 1.16 17.17 8.05
C ARG A 651 0.27 15.93 8.20
N GLU A 652 0.68 14.97 9.03
CA GLU A 652 -0.10 13.76 9.35
C GLU A 652 -1.43 14.09 10.05
N LEU A 653 -1.47 15.13 10.88
CA LEU A 653 -2.69 15.61 11.53
C LEU A 653 -3.67 16.18 10.50
N ARG A 654 -3.21 17.08 9.62
CA ARG A 654 -3.99 17.62 8.49
C ARG A 654 -4.47 16.51 7.54
N ALA A 655 -3.63 15.51 7.26
CA ALA A 655 -4.00 14.35 6.45
C ALA A 655 -5.10 13.51 7.13
N ALA A 656 -4.99 13.26 8.43
CA ALA A 656 -6.00 12.54 9.21
C ALA A 656 -7.33 13.28 9.30
N ASP A 657 -7.33 14.60 9.51
CA ASP A 657 -8.57 15.38 9.55
C ASP A 657 -9.23 15.49 8.15
N ARG A 658 -8.45 15.53 7.05
CA ARG A 658 -8.99 15.40 5.68
C ARG A 658 -9.64 14.05 5.44
N LEU A 659 -8.97 12.94 5.78
CA LEU A 659 -9.53 11.59 5.62
C LEU A 659 -10.75 11.35 6.53
N ILE A 660 -10.77 11.94 7.73
CA ILE A 660 -11.96 11.97 8.59
C ILE A 660 -13.11 12.72 7.92
N ALA A 661 -12.88 13.89 7.33
CA ALA A 661 -13.91 14.65 6.63
C ALA A 661 -14.43 13.92 5.38
N GLU A 662 -13.55 13.30 4.61
CA GLU A 662 -13.92 12.46 3.46
C GLU A 662 -14.79 11.27 3.88
N LEU A 663 -14.32 10.46 4.84
CA LEU A 663 -15.08 9.33 5.39
C LEU A 663 -16.43 9.78 5.97
N GLU A 664 -16.46 10.92 6.67
CA GLU A 664 -17.69 11.49 7.23
C GLU A 664 -18.69 11.93 6.15
N SER A 665 -18.21 12.40 4.99
CA SER A 665 -19.07 12.73 3.83
C SER A 665 -19.77 11.50 3.25
N THR A 666 -19.19 10.30 3.42
CA THR A 666 -19.80 9.02 3.01
C THR A 666 -20.83 8.47 4.02
N ARG A 667 -21.18 9.21 5.07
CA ARG A 667 -22.10 8.75 6.12
C ARG A 667 -23.54 8.66 5.63
N ASP A 668 -23.95 7.46 5.24
CA ASP A 668 -25.34 7.07 5.08
C ASP A 668 -26.00 6.73 6.43
N LEU A 669 -27.13 7.39 6.71
CA LEU A 669 -28.02 7.15 7.86
C LEU A 669 -29.45 6.77 7.43
N THR A 670 -29.69 6.57 6.14
CA THR A 670 -31.03 6.30 5.58
C THR A 670 -31.50 4.86 5.77
N GLN A 671 -30.58 3.95 6.12
CA GLN A 671 -30.83 2.53 6.17
C GLN A 671 -31.11 2.00 7.58
N HIS A 672 -31.86 0.91 7.65
CA HIS A 672 -32.21 0.16 8.85
C HIS A 672 -31.61 -1.24 8.76
N ILE A 673 -30.34 -1.34 9.18
CA ILE A 673 -29.55 -2.57 9.10
C ILE A 673 -29.70 -3.35 10.40
N VAL A 674 -30.11 -4.60 10.27
CA VAL A 674 -30.23 -5.56 11.36
C VAL A 674 -29.08 -6.56 11.28
N HIS A 675 -28.49 -6.89 12.42
CA HIS A 675 -27.70 -8.09 12.58
C HIS A 675 -28.41 -9.05 13.53
N MET A 676 -28.75 -10.24 13.04
CA MET A 676 -29.43 -11.31 13.78
C MET A 676 -28.42 -12.40 14.18
N ASP A 677 -28.51 -12.89 15.42
CA ASP A 677 -27.50 -13.77 16.04
C ASP A 677 -28.21 -14.81 16.94
N CYS A 678 -28.16 -16.10 16.60
CA CYS A 678 -28.85 -17.17 17.33
C CYS A 678 -28.19 -17.49 18.67
N ASP A 679 -28.98 -17.57 19.75
CA ASP A 679 -28.41 -17.68 21.10
C ASP A 679 -27.86 -19.08 21.40
N ALA A 680 -26.54 -19.16 21.58
CA ALA A 680 -25.82 -20.41 21.83
C ALA A 680 -26.04 -21.52 20.77
N PHE A 681 -26.43 -21.14 19.54
CA PHE A 681 -27.11 -21.98 18.52
C PHE A 681 -27.01 -23.50 18.67
N TYR A 682 -25.85 -24.15 18.48
CA TYR A 682 -25.79 -25.63 18.51
C TYR A 682 -26.23 -26.22 19.87
N ALA A 683 -26.00 -25.53 20.99
CA ALA A 683 -26.51 -25.95 22.29
C ALA A 683 -28.03 -25.79 22.38
N ALA A 684 -28.59 -24.69 21.86
CA ALA A 684 -30.04 -24.53 21.75
C ALA A 684 -30.69 -25.60 20.86
N VAL A 685 -30.03 -26.01 19.76
CA VAL A 685 -30.50 -27.11 18.89
C VAL A 685 -30.45 -28.46 19.60
N GLU A 686 -29.36 -28.80 20.32
CA GLU A 686 -29.29 -30.07 21.05
C GLU A 686 -30.26 -30.13 22.25
N LEU A 687 -30.70 -28.99 22.80
CA LEU A 687 -31.74 -28.90 23.83
C LEU A 687 -33.14 -29.27 23.32
N LEU A 688 -33.47 -28.99 22.06
CA LEU A 688 -34.77 -29.35 21.48
C LEU A 688 -35.03 -30.86 21.53
N ASP A 689 -33.98 -31.66 21.40
CA ASP A 689 -34.04 -33.13 21.49
C ASP A 689 -33.72 -33.66 22.91
N ARG A 690 -33.29 -32.80 23.84
CA ARG A 690 -32.83 -33.15 25.20
C ARG A 690 -33.18 -32.07 26.24
N PRO A 691 -34.47 -31.88 26.56
CA PRO A 691 -34.91 -30.89 27.55
C PRO A 691 -34.36 -31.17 28.96
N GLU A 692 -33.94 -32.40 29.27
CA GLU A 692 -33.30 -32.75 30.55
C GLU A 692 -31.97 -32.03 30.81
N LEU A 693 -31.39 -31.39 29.80
CA LEU A 693 -30.15 -30.62 29.90
C LEU A 693 -30.36 -29.12 30.14
N GLU A 694 -31.60 -28.61 30.23
CA GLU A 694 -31.89 -27.17 30.27
C GLU A 694 -31.19 -26.45 31.43
N HIS A 695 -31.21 -27.04 32.61
CA HIS A 695 -30.64 -26.47 33.84
C HIS A 695 -29.23 -27.02 34.16
N LEU A 696 -28.64 -27.83 33.28
CA LEU A 696 -27.33 -28.46 33.48
C LEU A 696 -26.24 -27.79 32.63
N PRO A 697 -24.99 -27.65 33.12
CA PRO A 697 -23.91 -27.11 32.31
C PRO A 697 -23.50 -28.12 31.23
N PHE A 698 -23.64 -27.75 29.95
CA PHE A 698 -23.17 -28.60 28.84
C PHE A 698 -22.57 -27.82 27.67
N ALA A 699 -21.76 -28.52 26.89
CA ALA A 699 -21.06 -27.98 25.72
C ALA A 699 -21.07 -28.96 24.53
N VAL A 700 -20.96 -28.41 23.32
CA VAL A 700 -20.92 -29.18 22.07
C VAL A 700 -19.49 -29.21 21.53
N GLY A 701 -18.97 -30.42 21.31
CA GLY A 701 -17.58 -30.70 20.92
C GLY A 701 -16.71 -31.11 22.13
N GLY A 702 -16.07 -32.28 22.06
CA GLY A 702 -15.31 -32.84 23.19
C GLY A 702 -13.83 -32.43 23.28
N GLY A 703 -13.12 -32.32 22.15
CA GLY A 703 -11.70 -31.96 22.16
C GLY A 703 -11.47 -30.44 22.34
N VAL A 704 -12.22 -29.65 21.59
CA VAL A 704 -12.35 -28.20 21.71
C VAL A 704 -13.84 -27.88 21.63
N LEU A 705 -14.33 -27.01 22.51
CA LEU A 705 -15.72 -26.59 22.52
C LEU A 705 -16.03 -25.75 21.29
N THR A 706 -17.06 -26.12 20.53
CA THR A 706 -17.61 -25.27 19.47
C THR A 706 -18.57 -24.23 20.06
N THR A 707 -19.42 -24.63 21.01
CA THR A 707 -20.25 -23.73 21.83
C THR A 707 -20.67 -24.40 23.15
N CYS A 708 -21.34 -23.67 24.03
CA CYS A 708 -21.94 -24.17 25.26
C CYS A 708 -23.17 -23.35 25.66
N ASN A 709 -24.05 -23.95 26.49
CA ASN A 709 -25.25 -23.28 27.00
C ASN A 709 -24.89 -22.16 28.00
N TYR A 710 -25.87 -21.31 28.33
CA TYR A 710 -25.63 -20.17 29.22
C TYR A 710 -25.28 -20.58 30.66
N VAL A 711 -25.78 -21.72 31.14
CA VAL A 711 -25.39 -22.31 32.43
C VAL A 711 -23.88 -22.60 32.47
N ALA A 712 -23.33 -23.26 31.44
CA ALA A 712 -21.88 -23.50 31.34
C ALA A 712 -21.06 -22.20 31.23
N ARG A 713 -21.61 -21.13 30.64
CA ARG A 713 -20.90 -19.84 30.51
C ARG A 713 -20.65 -19.16 31.84
N GLN A 714 -21.52 -19.34 32.84
CA GLN A 714 -21.33 -18.81 34.21
C GLN A 714 -20.08 -19.37 34.90
N PHE A 715 -19.58 -20.53 34.47
CA PHE A 715 -18.30 -21.10 34.92
C PHE A 715 -17.10 -20.63 34.07
N GLY A 716 -17.29 -19.70 33.13
CA GLY A 716 -16.26 -19.26 32.18
C GLY A 716 -16.09 -20.18 30.96
N CYS A 717 -16.81 -21.30 30.83
CA CYS A 717 -16.72 -22.18 29.67
C CYS A 717 -17.22 -21.47 28.40
N ARG A 718 -16.51 -21.62 27.27
CA ARG A 718 -16.77 -20.87 26.02
C ARG A 718 -16.22 -21.55 24.76
N SER A 719 -16.72 -21.11 23.61
CA SER A 719 -16.24 -21.52 22.27
C SER A 719 -14.72 -21.32 22.13
N GLY A 720 -14.03 -22.29 21.52
CA GLY A 720 -12.58 -22.26 21.31
C GLY A 720 -11.74 -22.73 22.51
N MET A 721 -12.36 -23.05 23.65
CA MET A 721 -11.70 -23.62 24.82
C MET A 721 -11.48 -25.13 24.65
N ALA A 722 -10.35 -25.66 25.14
CA ALA A 722 -10.10 -27.11 25.14
C ALA A 722 -10.98 -27.82 26.19
N GLY A 723 -11.53 -28.99 25.86
CA GLY A 723 -12.51 -29.68 26.72
C GLY A 723 -11.98 -30.00 28.12
N PHE A 724 -10.72 -30.46 28.23
CA PHE A 724 -10.12 -30.75 29.54
C PHE A 724 -9.97 -29.50 30.43
N VAL A 725 -9.79 -28.32 29.84
CA VAL A 725 -9.74 -27.04 30.56
C VAL A 725 -11.14 -26.63 31.00
N ALA A 726 -12.14 -26.80 30.14
CA ALA A 726 -13.55 -26.56 30.48
C ALA A 726 -14.01 -27.45 31.65
N LYS A 727 -13.59 -28.72 31.71
CA LYS A 727 -13.82 -29.61 32.87
C LYS A 727 -13.08 -29.20 34.15
N LYS A 728 -12.00 -28.42 34.08
CA LYS A 728 -11.33 -27.84 35.27
C LYS A 728 -12.05 -26.58 35.78
N LEU A 729 -12.77 -25.87 34.91
CA LEU A 729 -13.63 -24.74 35.28
C LEU A 729 -15.01 -25.19 35.80
N CYS A 730 -15.58 -26.22 35.17
CA CYS A 730 -16.87 -26.82 35.52
C CYS A 730 -16.73 -28.35 35.55
N PRO A 731 -16.47 -28.96 36.73
CA PRO A 731 -16.29 -30.41 36.86
C PRO A 731 -17.50 -31.23 36.39
N GLU A 732 -18.70 -30.67 36.44
CA GLU A 732 -19.95 -31.34 36.05
C GLU A 732 -20.21 -31.29 34.53
N LEU A 733 -19.56 -30.39 33.79
CA LEU A 733 -19.82 -30.08 32.38
C LEU A 733 -20.04 -31.31 31.48
N ILE A 734 -21.22 -31.42 30.86
CA ILE A 734 -21.57 -32.51 29.95
C ILE A 734 -21.06 -32.18 28.53
N PHE A 735 -20.47 -33.15 27.82
CA PHE A 735 -20.04 -32.99 26.43
C PHE A 735 -20.99 -33.71 25.47
N LEU A 736 -21.49 -32.99 24.46
CA LEU A 736 -22.26 -33.56 23.36
C LEU A 736 -21.41 -33.62 22.06
N PRO A 737 -21.63 -34.64 21.21
CA PRO A 737 -21.01 -34.70 19.88
C PRO A 737 -21.58 -33.64 18.94
N LEU A 738 -20.83 -33.28 17.90
CA LEU A 738 -21.27 -32.35 16.85
C LEU A 738 -22.20 -33.04 15.85
N ASN A 739 -23.35 -32.43 15.54
CA ASN A 739 -24.29 -32.88 14.53
C ASN A 739 -24.62 -31.77 13.51
N PHE A 740 -23.71 -31.59 12.53
CA PHE A 740 -23.83 -30.53 11.53
C PHE A 740 -25.08 -30.64 10.63
N ASP A 741 -25.65 -31.83 10.40
CA ASP A 741 -26.90 -31.95 9.63
C ASP A 741 -28.08 -31.33 10.40
N LYS A 742 -28.21 -31.56 11.72
CA LYS A 742 -29.21 -30.87 12.55
C LYS A 742 -29.04 -29.35 12.52
N TYR A 743 -27.81 -28.87 12.70
CA TYR A 743 -27.55 -27.43 12.77
C TYR A 743 -27.83 -26.75 11.43
N ASN A 744 -27.46 -27.37 10.31
CA ASN A 744 -27.77 -26.86 8.97
C ASN A 744 -29.27 -26.89 8.66
N ALA A 745 -30.00 -27.91 9.11
CA ALA A 745 -31.45 -27.98 8.95
C ALA A 745 -32.16 -26.86 9.73
N LYS A 746 -31.86 -26.71 11.03
CA LYS A 746 -32.48 -25.65 11.85
C LYS A 746 -32.09 -24.25 11.37
N ALA A 747 -30.87 -24.08 10.86
CA ALA A 747 -30.43 -22.83 10.23
C ALA A 747 -31.13 -22.54 8.89
N ALA A 748 -31.66 -23.55 8.19
CA ALA A 748 -32.50 -23.33 7.02
C ALA A 748 -33.87 -22.76 7.46
N GLU A 749 -34.52 -23.36 8.46
CA GLU A 749 -35.81 -22.89 9.00
C GLU A 749 -35.74 -21.42 9.47
N VAL A 750 -34.67 -21.03 10.17
CA VAL A 750 -34.47 -19.62 10.59
C VAL A 750 -34.32 -18.70 9.37
N ARG A 751 -33.54 -19.12 8.37
CA ARG A 751 -33.26 -18.32 7.16
C ARG A 751 -34.44 -18.22 6.19
N GLU A 752 -35.33 -19.21 6.17
CA GLU A 752 -36.61 -19.10 5.47
C GLU A 752 -37.44 -17.94 6.03
N ILE A 753 -37.48 -17.77 7.36
CA ILE A 753 -38.16 -16.63 8.00
C ILE A 753 -37.42 -15.31 7.73
N LEU A 754 -36.08 -15.27 7.76
CA LEU A 754 -35.33 -14.05 7.45
C LEU A 754 -35.59 -13.55 6.01
N ALA A 755 -35.83 -14.44 5.06
CA ALA A 755 -36.13 -14.10 3.68
C ALA A 755 -37.49 -13.38 3.48
N ASP A 756 -38.44 -13.56 4.40
CA ASP A 756 -39.72 -12.83 4.41
C ASP A 756 -39.54 -11.34 4.76
N TYR A 757 -38.42 -10.98 5.42
CA TYR A 757 -38.10 -9.62 5.87
C TYR A 757 -37.02 -8.92 5.00
N ASP A 758 -36.05 -9.68 4.51
CA ASP A 758 -35.09 -9.22 3.50
C ASP A 758 -34.71 -10.40 2.57
N PRO A 759 -35.25 -10.48 1.34
CA PRO A 759 -34.93 -11.55 0.41
C PRO A 759 -33.50 -11.48 -0.17
N ARG A 760 -32.71 -10.47 0.19
CA ARG A 760 -31.29 -10.29 -0.17
C ARG A 760 -30.34 -10.35 1.04
N PHE A 761 -30.81 -10.87 2.18
CA PHE A 761 -30.02 -10.97 3.42
C PHE A 761 -28.68 -11.70 3.23
N GLU A 762 -27.70 -11.35 4.06
CA GLU A 762 -26.36 -11.95 4.05
C GLU A 762 -26.20 -12.98 5.19
N SER A 763 -26.14 -14.27 4.85
CA SER A 763 -25.79 -15.34 5.80
C SER A 763 -24.28 -15.29 6.10
N ALA A 764 -23.88 -14.55 7.14
CA ALA A 764 -22.48 -14.40 7.53
C ALA A 764 -21.90 -15.67 8.19
N SER A 765 -22.75 -16.45 8.88
CA SER A 765 -22.44 -17.79 9.35
C SER A 765 -23.64 -18.73 9.17
N ILE A 766 -23.66 -19.84 9.92
CA ILE A 766 -24.81 -20.75 10.08
C ILE A 766 -25.83 -20.22 11.10
N ASP A 767 -25.39 -19.35 12.02
CA ASP A 767 -26.11 -18.85 13.19
C ASP A 767 -26.29 -17.32 13.23
N GLU A 768 -25.64 -16.59 12.31
CA GLU A 768 -25.67 -15.12 12.25
C GLU A 768 -25.89 -14.59 10.81
N ALA A 769 -26.63 -13.50 10.69
CA ALA A 769 -27.00 -12.89 9.41
C ALA A 769 -27.15 -11.36 9.49
N TYR A 770 -26.94 -10.68 8.37
CA TYR A 770 -27.28 -9.26 8.20
C TYR A 770 -28.48 -9.09 7.27
N LEU A 771 -29.39 -8.18 7.63
CA LEU A 771 -30.58 -7.82 6.85
C LEU A 771 -30.63 -6.30 6.65
N ASN A 772 -31.18 -5.85 5.53
CA ASN A 772 -31.60 -4.46 5.32
C ASN A 772 -33.13 -4.37 5.30
N ILE A 773 -33.75 -4.09 6.45
CA ILE A 773 -35.22 -4.04 6.59
C ILE A 773 -35.84 -2.68 6.20
N THR A 774 -35.06 -1.76 5.62
CA THR A 774 -35.52 -0.38 5.32
C THR A 774 -36.79 -0.39 4.46
N GLN A 775 -36.80 -1.18 3.38
CA GLN A 775 -37.97 -1.29 2.50
C GLN A 775 -39.15 -1.96 3.21
N TYR A 776 -38.90 -3.02 3.99
CA TYR A 776 -39.95 -3.70 4.76
C TYR A 776 -40.64 -2.76 5.76
N CYS A 777 -39.88 -1.90 6.45
CA CYS A 777 -40.43 -0.90 7.38
C CYS A 777 -41.32 0.12 6.65
N VAL A 778 -40.94 0.55 5.45
CA VAL A 778 -41.73 1.46 4.60
C VAL A 778 -43.01 0.78 4.11
N ASP A 779 -42.90 -0.41 3.53
CA ASP A 779 -44.02 -1.13 2.91
C ASP A 779 -45.11 -1.53 3.92
N HIS A 780 -44.73 -1.79 5.18
CA HIS A 780 -45.64 -2.18 6.25
C HIS A 780 -45.97 -1.04 7.24
N ALA A 781 -45.37 0.16 7.05
CA ALA A 781 -45.50 1.31 7.95
C ALA A 781 -45.18 1.00 9.44
N MET A 782 -44.17 0.16 9.69
CA MET A 782 -43.75 -0.28 11.04
C MET A 782 -42.40 0.33 11.44
N SER A 783 -42.15 0.50 12.75
CA SER A 783 -40.81 0.88 13.21
C SER A 783 -39.83 -0.29 13.07
N PRO A 784 -38.52 -0.03 12.90
CA PRO A 784 -37.50 -1.09 12.88
C PRO A 784 -37.50 -1.96 14.15
N GLU A 785 -37.86 -1.38 15.30
CA GLU A 785 -37.89 -2.08 16.58
C GLU A 785 -39.10 -3.04 16.67
N ASP A 786 -40.25 -2.66 16.11
CA ASP A 786 -41.43 -3.53 15.99
C ASP A 786 -41.20 -4.68 15.01
N VAL A 787 -40.65 -4.38 13.83
CA VAL A 787 -40.32 -5.38 12.78
C VAL A 787 -39.38 -6.45 13.34
N VAL A 788 -38.33 -6.04 14.05
CA VAL A 788 -37.38 -6.98 14.66
C VAL A 788 -37.99 -7.72 15.86
N SER A 789 -38.88 -7.09 16.63
CA SER A 789 -39.62 -7.78 17.70
C SER A 789 -40.53 -8.88 17.13
N GLN A 790 -41.23 -8.60 16.03
CA GLN A 790 -42.05 -9.58 15.32
C GLN A 790 -41.18 -10.72 14.77
N MET A 791 -40.11 -10.39 14.03
CA MET A 791 -39.20 -11.37 13.41
C MET A 791 -38.61 -12.33 14.46
N ARG A 792 -38.15 -11.81 15.60
CA ARG A 792 -37.60 -12.63 16.70
C ARG A 792 -38.66 -13.51 17.35
N LYS A 793 -39.88 -12.99 17.57
CA LYS A 793 -41.02 -13.75 18.08
C LYS A 793 -41.38 -14.89 17.13
N GLU A 794 -41.48 -14.61 15.84
CA GLU A 794 -41.84 -15.57 14.80
C GLU A 794 -40.79 -16.68 14.65
N ILE A 795 -39.50 -16.34 14.67
CA ILE A 795 -38.40 -17.31 14.72
C ILE A 795 -38.55 -18.23 15.93
N HIS A 796 -38.84 -17.69 17.12
CA HIS A 796 -39.04 -18.51 18.32
C HIS A 796 -40.31 -19.37 18.23
N GLU A 797 -41.43 -18.83 17.75
CA GLU A 797 -42.70 -19.55 17.62
C GLU A 797 -42.61 -20.71 16.62
N LYS A 798 -42.00 -20.49 15.45
CA LYS A 798 -41.81 -21.51 14.40
C LYS A 798 -40.70 -22.52 14.73
N THR A 799 -39.51 -22.05 15.12
CA THR A 799 -38.29 -22.90 15.18
C THR A 799 -37.92 -23.41 16.58
N LYS A 800 -38.47 -22.78 17.63
CA LYS A 800 -38.12 -22.92 19.06
C LYS A 800 -36.72 -22.41 19.46
N ILE A 801 -35.94 -21.86 18.54
CA ILE A 801 -34.66 -21.20 18.83
C ILE A 801 -34.89 -19.72 19.22
N THR A 802 -34.13 -19.18 20.17
CA THR A 802 -34.13 -17.73 20.44
C THR A 802 -33.02 -17.04 19.67
N VAL A 803 -33.29 -15.78 19.31
CA VAL A 803 -32.39 -14.92 18.55
C VAL A 803 -32.32 -13.54 19.20
N SER A 804 -31.11 -12.97 19.16
CA SER A 804 -30.86 -11.59 19.56
C SER A 804 -30.47 -10.74 18.36
N ALA A 805 -30.91 -9.49 18.36
CA ALA A 805 -30.79 -8.59 17.22
C ALA A 805 -30.16 -7.25 17.60
N GLY A 806 -29.38 -6.68 16.69
CA GLY A 806 -28.90 -5.30 16.79
C GLY A 806 -29.36 -4.51 15.59
N ILE A 807 -29.91 -3.32 15.83
CA ILE A 807 -30.53 -2.46 14.81
C ILE A 807 -29.75 -1.15 14.76
N ALA A 808 -29.24 -0.76 13.60
CA ALA A 808 -28.48 0.47 13.43
C ALA A 808 -28.43 0.94 11.96
N ALA A 809 -27.86 2.12 11.73
CA ALA A 809 -27.63 2.65 10.38
C ALA A 809 -26.71 1.79 9.48
N ASN A 810 -25.83 0.96 10.05
CA ASN A 810 -24.89 0.14 9.28
C ASN A 810 -24.51 -1.18 9.98
N ALA A 811 -23.94 -2.11 9.21
CA ALA A 811 -23.64 -3.47 9.66
C ALA A 811 -22.65 -3.55 10.84
N ARG A 812 -21.68 -2.62 10.95
CA ARG A 812 -20.70 -2.63 12.05
C ARG A 812 -21.42 -2.34 13.37
N LEU A 813 -22.20 -1.27 13.40
CA LEU A 813 -22.99 -0.88 14.55
C LEU A 813 -24.02 -1.95 14.91
N ALA A 814 -24.72 -2.52 13.92
CA ALA A 814 -25.69 -3.59 14.13
C ALA A 814 -25.06 -4.83 14.80
N LYS A 815 -23.87 -5.28 14.36
CA LYS A 815 -23.17 -6.42 14.99
C LYS A 815 -22.83 -6.13 16.46
N ILE A 816 -22.36 -4.92 16.78
CA ILE A 816 -22.05 -4.49 18.15
C ILE A 816 -23.34 -4.51 19.00
N CYS A 817 -24.41 -3.86 18.52
CA CYS A 817 -25.72 -3.79 19.20
C CYS A 817 -26.30 -5.18 19.50
N SER A 818 -26.18 -6.13 18.56
CA SER A 818 -26.71 -7.49 18.72
C SER A 818 -26.10 -8.31 19.86
N ASN A 819 -25.00 -7.82 20.45
CA ASN A 819 -24.33 -8.45 21.59
C ASN A 819 -24.62 -7.75 22.94
N MET A 820 -25.37 -6.63 22.95
CA MET A 820 -25.61 -5.84 24.17
C MET A 820 -26.71 -6.47 25.04
N ASN A 821 -27.82 -6.85 24.43
CA ASN A 821 -28.99 -7.44 25.11
C ASN A 821 -29.13 -8.94 24.79
N LYS A 822 -28.06 -9.72 24.98
CA LYS A 822 -28.05 -11.19 24.79
C LYS A 822 -28.12 -11.95 26.12
N PRO A 823 -28.86 -13.09 26.19
CA PRO A 823 -29.66 -13.73 25.15
C PRO A 823 -31.07 -13.12 24.99
N ASN A 824 -31.73 -13.46 23.88
CA ASN A 824 -33.14 -13.20 23.59
C ASN A 824 -33.64 -11.76 23.87
N GLY A 825 -32.79 -10.77 23.63
CA GLY A 825 -33.14 -9.35 23.59
C GLY A 825 -32.64 -8.67 22.31
N GLN A 826 -33.01 -7.41 22.13
CA GLN A 826 -32.57 -6.59 21.00
C GLN A 826 -32.10 -5.22 21.47
N TYR A 827 -31.30 -4.53 20.64
CA TYR A 827 -30.84 -3.17 20.91
C TYR A 827 -30.89 -2.32 19.64
N LEU A 828 -31.59 -1.18 19.71
CA LEU A 828 -31.61 -0.15 18.68
C LEU A 828 -30.62 0.96 19.03
N LEU A 829 -29.64 1.19 18.15
CA LEU A 829 -28.87 2.44 18.10
C LEU A 829 -29.53 3.36 17.07
N PRO A 830 -30.14 4.50 17.47
CA PRO A 830 -30.81 5.41 16.54
C PRO A 830 -29.90 5.86 15.40
N ALA A 831 -30.47 6.02 14.21
CA ALA A 831 -29.79 6.50 13.00
C ALA A 831 -29.53 8.02 13.03
N ASP A 832 -28.98 8.52 14.14
CA ASP A 832 -28.56 9.90 14.34
C ASP A 832 -27.03 9.97 14.49
N LYS A 833 -26.40 10.94 13.82
CA LYS A 833 -24.95 11.18 13.89
C LYS A 833 -24.49 11.41 15.32
N LYS A 834 -25.22 12.21 16.12
CA LYS A 834 -24.79 12.51 17.49
C LYS A 834 -24.88 11.28 18.38
N LYS A 835 -25.94 10.47 18.30
CA LYS A 835 -26.07 9.20 19.02
C LYS A 835 -25.02 8.16 18.62
N ILE A 836 -24.68 8.06 17.34
CA ILE A 836 -23.61 7.17 16.88
C ILE A 836 -22.24 7.61 17.43
N MET A 837 -21.92 8.91 17.42
CA MET A 837 -20.66 9.41 17.99
C MET A 837 -20.61 9.31 19.52
N GLU A 838 -21.71 9.58 20.23
CA GLU A 838 -21.83 9.35 21.68
C GLU A 838 -21.59 7.87 22.03
N PHE A 839 -22.20 6.95 21.28
CA PHE A 839 -22.05 5.50 21.45
C PHE A 839 -20.62 5.01 21.19
N MET A 840 -19.99 5.45 20.09
CA MET A 840 -18.64 4.99 19.73
C MET A 840 -17.54 5.57 20.61
N ARG A 841 -17.70 6.81 21.11
CA ARG A 841 -16.70 7.46 22.00
C ARG A 841 -16.32 6.58 23.19
N ASP A 842 -17.32 6.01 23.85
CA ASP A 842 -17.15 5.27 25.10
C ASP A 842 -16.99 3.75 24.87
N LEU A 843 -17.20 3.27 23.64
CA LEU A 843 -17.10 1.85 23.31
C LEU A 843 -15.64 1.36 23.34
N PRO A 844 -15.28 0.35 24.16
CA PRO A 844 -13.96 -0.25 24.15
C PRO A 844 -13.64 -0.85 22.76
N CYS A 845 -12.46 -0.58 22.21
CA CYS A 845 -12.09 -1.04 20.86
C CYS A 845 -12.29 -2.54 20.68
N ARG A 846 -12.07 -3.33 21.74
CA ARG A 846 -12.24 -4.80 21.75
C ARG A 846 -13.66 -5.29 21.43
N LYS A 847 -14.70 -4.47 21.59
CA LYS A 847 -16.08 -4.81 21.22
C LYS A 847 -16.33 -4.66 19.71
N VAL A 848 -15.43 -4.01 18.96
CA VAL A 848 -15.54 -3.83 17.50
C VAL A 848 -15.01 -5.06 16.74
N ASN A 849 -15.76 -5.52 15.75
CA ASN A 849 -15.34 -6.61 14.88
C ASN A 849 -14.05 -6.25 14.11
N GLY A 850 -13.04 -7.12 14.18
CA GLY A 850 -11.69 -6.88 13.66
C GLY A 850 -10.66 -6.65 14.78
N VAL A 851 -11.05 -6.09 15.93
CA VAL A 851 -10.13 -5.88 17.07
C VAL A 851 -10.00 -7.16 17.89
N GLY A 852 -9.04 -7.99 17.51
CA GLY A 852 -8.61 -9.16 18.30
C GLY A 852 -7.63 -8.79 19.42
N ARG A 853 -7.40 -9.72 20.37
CA ARG A 853 -6.55 -9.54 21.57
C ARG A 853 -5.12 -8.99 21.31
N VAL A 854 -4.61 -9.16 20.10
CA VAL A 854 -3.28 -8.68 19.68
C VAL A 854 -3.34 -7.18 19.41
N LEU A 855 -4.21 -6.76 18.48
CA LEU A 855 -4.43 -5.34 18.16
C LEU A 855 -4.98 -4.56 19.38
N GLU A 856 -5.84 -5.18 20.20
CA GLU A 856 -6.27 -4.64 21.49
C GLU A 856 -5.08 -4.26 22.39
N ARG A 857 -4.09 -5.15 22.54
CA ARG A 857 -2.90 -4.92 23.38
C ARG A 857 -1.95 -3.89 22.74
N GLU A 858 -1.77 -3.96 21.42
CA GLU A 858 -0.97 -3.00 20.65
C GLU A 858 -1.54 -1.57 20.77
N LEU A 859 -2.86 -1.40 20.60
CA LEU A 859 -3.55 -0.12 20.79
C LEU A 859 -3.53 0.36 22.25
N SER A 860 -3.82 -0.54 23.20
CA SER A 860 -3.81 -0.19 24.63
C SER A 860 -2.45 0.29 25.11
N SER A 861 -1.36 -0.22 24.50
CA SER A 861 0.02 0.19 24.84
C SER A 861 0.34 1.63 24.44
N VAL A 862 -0.21 2.12 23.33
CA VAL A 862 0.05 3.49 22.84
C VAL A 862 -0.88 4.55 23.44
N GLY A 863 -1.93 4.12 24.15
CA GLY A 863 -2.93 4.98 24.79
C GLY A 863 -4.36 4.85 24.26
N ILE A 864 -4.65 3.90 23.36
CA ILE A 864 -5.96 3.75 22.72
C ILE A 864 -6.72 2.56 23.34
N LYS A 865 -7.79 2.83 24.08
CA LYS A 865 -8.63 1.82 24.77
C LYS A 865 -10.08 1.85 24.28
N THR A 866 -10.66 3.03 24.10
CA THR A 866 -11.98 3.23 23.47
C THR A 866 -11.84 3.71 22.03
N CYS A 867 -12.93 3.67 21.26
CA CYS A 867 -12.91 4.21 19.90
C CYS A 867 -12.86 5.74 19.88
N GLY A 868 -13.14 6.43 21.01
CA GLY A 868 -12.89 7.86 21.18
C GLY A 868 -11.39 8.22 21.23
N ASP A 869 -10.58 7.41 21.92
CA ASP A 869 -9.13 7.64 22.08
C ASP A 869 -8.37 7.69 20.73
N ILE A 870 -8.94 7.07 19.69
CA ILE A 870 -8.41 7.04 18.32
C ILE A 870 -8.18 8.47 17.78
N TYR A 871 -9.12 9.40 18.05
CA TYR A 871 -9.04 10.76 17.50
C TYR A 871 -7.87 11.56 18.06
N ALA A 872 -7.55 11.38 19.36
CA ALA A 872 -6.41 12.04 20.01
C ALA A 872 -5.05 11.57 19.49
N HIS A 873 -5.00 10.41 18.83
CA HIS A 873 -3.77 9.77 18.34
C HIS A 873 -3.66 9.74 16.82
N ARG A 874 -4.62 10.31 16.08
CA ARG A 874 -4.83 10.10 14.63
C ARG A 874 -3.61 10.37 13.74
N GLN A 875 -2.76 11.34 14.12
CA GLN A 875 -1.49 11.66 13.47
C GLN A 875 -0.41 10.56 13.59
N TYR A 876 -0.50 9.70 14.61
CA TYR A 876 0.47 8.62 14.83
C TYR A 876 0.02 7.28 14.19
N ILE A 877 -1.28 7.05 14.02
CA ILE A 877 -1.83 5.70 13.80
C ILE A 877 -1.33 5.06 12.51
N ASP A 878 -1.24 5.79 11.39
CA ASP A 878 -0.62 5.27 10.16
C ASP A 878 0.85 4.89 10.40
N LYS A 879 1.67 5.83 10.88
CA LYS A 879 3.10 5.58 11.09
C LYS A 879 3.37 4.43 12.09
N LEU A 880 2.45 4.14 13.01
CA LEU A 880 2.58 3.05 13.99
C LEU A 880 2.02 1.69 13.53
N PHE A 881 0.91 1.67 12.78
CA PHE A 881 0.14 0.44 12.49
C PHE A 881 -0.14 0.20 10.99
N GLY A 882 0.19 1.18 10.13
CA GLY A 882 0.01 1.19 8.69
C GLY A 882 -1.42 1.49 8.22
N ASP A 883 -1.54 2.30 7.18
CA ASP A 883 -2.70 2.60 6.33
C ASP A 883 -3.96 1.71 6.56
N LYS A 884 -3.91 0.40 6.25
CA LYS A 884 -5.07 -0.50 6.38
C LYS A 884 -5.63 -0.63 7.81
N THR A 885 -4.77 -0.49 8.82
CA THR A 885 -5.19 -0.43 10.23
C THR A 885 -5.68 0.97 10.58
N TYR A 886 -5.05 2.00 10.02
CA TYR A 886 -5.40 3.41 10.18
C TYR A 886 -6.79 3.74 9.63
N GLU A 887 -7.07 3.45 8.36
CA GLU A 887 -8.40 3.62 7.74
C GLU A 887 -9.48 2.83 8.50
N PHE A 888 -9.18 1.58 8.88
CA PHE A 888 -10.08 0.76 9.69
C PHE A 888 -10.43 1.43 11.04
N LEU A 889 -9.45 2.03 11.71
CA LEU A 889 -9.61 2.71 13.01
C LEU A 889 -10.31 4.07 12.88
N LEU A 890 -10.06 4.86 11.84
CA LEU A 890 -10.82 6.08 11.58
C LEU A 890 -12.30 5.75 11.28
N ARG A 891 -12.56 4.69 10.52
CA ARG A 891 -13.92 4.15 10.36
C ARG A 891 -14.50 3.56 11.67
N CYS A 892 -13.67 3.12 12.64
CA CYS A 892 -14.15 2.76 13.98
C CYS A 892 -14.60 4.01 14.75
N TYR A 893 -13.74 5.04 14.83
CA TYR A 893 -14.03 6.30 15.52
C TYR A 893 -15.35 6.94 15.06
N LEU A 894 -15.55 7.02 13.74
CA LEU A 894 -16.76 7.58 13.13
C LEU A 894 -17.99 6.62 13.17
N GLY A 895 -17.84 5.38 13.65
CA GLY A 895 -18.90 4.37 13.66
C GLY A 895 -19.35 3.93 12.25
N LEU A 896 -18.50 4.06 11.23
CA LEU A 896 -18.83 3.82 9.84
C LEU A 896 -18.65 2.35 9.44
N GLY A 897 -19.60 1.83 8.67
CA GLY A 897 -19.58 0.48 8.11
C GLY A 897 -20.46 0.40 6.86
N ARG A 898 -20.52 -0.77 6.21
CA ARG A 898 -21.38 -0.97 5.04
C ARG A 898 -22.86 -0.76 5.39
N THR A 899 -23.57 -0.05 4.51
CA THR A 899 -25.04 0.06 4.53
C THR A 899 -25.68 -0.81 3.45
N ASN A 900 -25.02 -1.00 2.30
CA ASN A 900 -25.38 -2.06 1.36
C ASN A 900 -25.16 -3.46 1.99
N ILE A 901 -26.20 -4.30 1.94
CA ILE A 901 -26.22 -5.71 2.33
C ILE A 901 -26.58 -6.52 1.08
N GLN A 902 -25.88 -7.64 0.86
CA GLN A 902 -26.07 -8.48 -0.31
C GLN A 902 -25.75 -9.94 0.01
N PRO A 903 -26.32 -10.93 -0.72
CA PRO A 903 -26.08 -12.34 -0.45
C PRO A 903 -24.59 -12.72 -0.46
N ALA A 904 -24.21 -13.66 0.40
CA ALA A 904 -22.83 -14.11 0.56
C ALA A 904 -22.24 -14.69 -0.75
N GLU A 905 -23.11 -15.19 -1.62
CA GLU A 905 -22.83 -15.76 -2.94
C GLU A 905 -22.48 -14.70 -4.02
N GLU A 906 -22.83 -13.43 -3.81
CA GLU A 906 -22.47 -12.32 -4.72
C GLU A 906 -21.03 -11.84 -4.51
N TYR A 907 -20.37 -12.21 -3.40
CA TYR A 907 -18.97 -11.86 -3.15
C TYR A 907 -17.99 -12.86 -3.79
N GLU A 908 -16.93 -12.34 -4.43
CA GLU A 908 -15.89 -13.20 -5.02
C GLU A 908 -15.09 -13.96 -3.93
N ARG A 909 -15.17 -15.29 -3.97
CA ARG A 909 -14.42 -16.17 -3.06
C ARG A 909 -12.92 -16.16 -3.39
N LYS A 910 -12.12 -15.51 -2.54
CA LYS A 910 -10.66 -15.35 -2.75
C LYS A 910 -9.82 -16.61 -2.48
N SER A 911 -10.36 -17.61 -1.77
CA SER A 911 -9.66 -18.88 -1.50
C SER A 911 -10.60 -20.05 -1.17
N VAL A 912 -10.13 -21.27 -1.38
CA VAL A 912 -10.71 -22.53 -0.88
C VAL A 912 -9.58 -23.31 -0.20
N GLY A 913 -9.84 -23.96 0.93
CA GLY A 913 -8.81 -24.72 1.66
C GLY A 913 -9.41 -25.65 2.71
N THR A 914 -8.67 -26.71 3.02
CA THR A 914 -9.04 -27.71 4.02
C THR A 914 -7.83 -28.07 4.88
N GLU A 915 -8.03 -28.26 6.19
CA GLU A 915 -6.98 -28.64 7.13
C GLU A 915 -7.50 -29.58 8.21
N ARG A 916 -6.65 -30.52 8.66
CA ARG A 916 -7.01 -31.51 9.67
C ARG A 916 -5.92 -31.61 10.74
N THR A 917 -6.34 -31.56 12.00
CA THR A 917 -5.49 -31.89 13.17
C THR A 917 -5.50 -33.40 13.39
N PHE A 918 -4.36 -33.97 13.76
CA PHE A 918 -4.16 -35.39 14.04
C PHE A 918 -3.14 -35.59 15.18
N PRO A 919 -3.06 -36.79 15.80
CA PRO A 919 -2.01 -37.11 16.78
C PRO A 919 -0.59 -36.94 16.20
N ASP A 920 0.38 -36.52 17.03
CA ASP A 920 1.74 -36.16 16.60
C ASP A 920 2.37 -37.23 15.66
N MET A 921 2.74 -36.82 14.44
CA MET A 921 3.17 -37.69 13.34
C MET A 921 4.49 -37.21 12.73
N ASP A 922 5.48 -38.09 12.67
CA ASP A 922 6.85 -37.86 12.18
C ASP A 922 7.28 -38.83 11.07
N ASP A 923 6.54 -39.93 10.87
CA ASP A 923 6.76 -40.92 9.81
C ASP A 923 6.60 -40.28 8.40
N PRO A 924 7.68 -40.19 7.59
CA PRO A 924 7.64 -39.55 6.28
C PRO A 924 6.68 -40.22 5.29
N ILE A 925 6.34 -41.51 5.47
CA ILE A 925 5.36 -42.21 4.62
C ILE A 925 3.96 -41.72 4.97
N LYS A 926 3.59 -41.75 6.27
CA LYS A 926 2.27 -41.30 6.74
C LYS A 926 2.04 -39.80 6.48
N LEU A 927 3.08 -38.98 6.58
CA LEU A 927 3.00 -37.55 6.19
C LEU A 927 2.66 -37.38 4.70
N ARG A 928 3.19 -38.23 3.81
CA ARG A 928 2.87 -38.22 2.38
C ARG A 928 1.48 -38.79 2.07
N GLU A 929 1.01 -39.76 2.84
CA GLU A 929 -0.37 -40.28 2.75
C GLU A 929 -1.39 -39.25 3.21
N GLN A 930 -1.14 -38.59 4.34
CA GLN A 930 -1.97 -37.50 4.85
C GLN A 930 -1.97 -36.30 3.88
N LEU A 931 -0.84 -35.97 3.24
CA LEU A 931 -0.80 -34.94 2.20
C LEU A 931 -1.70 -35.27 1.01
N ARG A 932 -1.68 -36.53 0.54
CA ARG A 932 -2.58 -36.98 -0.54
C ARG A 932 -4.05 -36.90 -0.10
N LYS A 933 -4.37 -37.36 1.10
CA LYS A 933 -5.74 -37.27 1.64
C LYS A 933 -6.24 -35.83 1.75
N THR A 934 -5.38 -34.90 2.18
CA THR A 934 -5.70 -33.46 2.21
C THR A 934 -5.89 -32.88 0.80
N ALA A 935 -5.17 -33.38 -0.22
CA ALA A 935 -5.38 -33.00 -1.62
C ALA A 935 -6.69 -33.59 -2.21
N GLU A 936 -7.05 -34.83 -1.84
CA GLU A 936 -8.33 -35.46 -2.19
C GLU A 936 -9.52 -34.75 -1.53
N ASP A 937 -9.39 -34.34 -0.27
CA ASP A 937 -10.41 -33.54 0.42
C ASP A 937 -10.52 -32.13 -0.20
N LEU A 938 -9.39 -31.46 -0.52
CA LEU A 938 -9.41 -30.15 -1.19
C LEU A 938 -10.03 -30.21 -2.59
N GLU A 939 -9.78 -31.28 -3.36
CA GLU A 939 -10.39 -31.46 -4.67
C GLU A 939 -11.94 -31.51 -4.57
N LYS A 940 -12.49 -32.15 -3.53
CA LYS A 940 -13.95 -32.20 -3.30
C LYS A 940 -14.48 -30.79 -3.02
N ASP A 941 -13.79 -30.02 -2.17
CA ASP A 941 -14.18 -28.65 -1.86
C ASP A 941 -14.07 -27.70 -3.06
N MET A 942 -13.03 -27.84 -3.90
CA MET A 942 -12.88 -27.06 -5.13
C MET A 942 -13.90 -27.43 -6.21
N LYS A 943 -14.26 -28.73 -6.33
CA LYS A 943 -15.37 -29.19 -7.18
C LYS A 943 -16.72 -28.64 -6.69
N ARG A 944 -16.95 -28.64 -5.36
CA ARG A 944 -18.15 -28.06 -4.73
C ARG A 944 -18.23 -26.53 -4.87
N ALA A 945 -17.09 -25.85 -4.87
CA ALA A 945 -16.99 -24.41 -5.07
C ALA A 945 -16.87 -23.99 -6.55
N GLU A 946 -16.97 -24.94 -7.49
CA GLU A 946 -16.87 -24.73 -8.94
C GLU A 946 -15.66 -23.87 -9.36
N CYS A 947 -14.46 -24.21 -8.87
CA CYS A 947 -13.26 -23.41 -9.11
C CYS A 947 -11.97 -24.22 -9.35
N LYS A 948 -11.02 -23.57 -10.02
CA LYS A 948 -9.59 -23.92 -10.09
C LYS A 948 -8.77 -22.80 -9.45
N ALA A 949 -7.46 -22.96 -9.31
CA ALA A 949 -6.59 -21.96 -8.69
C ALA A 949 -5.21 -21.88 -9.33
N ARG A 950 -4.61 -20.68 -9.38
CA ARG A 950 -3.23 -20.45 -9.85
C ARG A 950 -2.18 -20.47 -8.75
N THR A 951 -2.55 -20.65 -7.49
CA THR A 951 -1.60 -20.71 -6.38
C THR A 951 -2.04 -21.74 -5.36
N LEU A 952 -1.11 -22.59 -4.93
CA LEU A 952 -1.28 -23.59 -3.89
C LEU A 952 -0.39 -23.27 -2.70
N CYS A 953 -0.96 -23.30 -1.50
CA CYS A 953 -0.29 -23.08 -0.23
C CYS A 953 -0.47 -24.34 0.63
N ILE A 954 0.64 -24.90 1.15
CA ILE A 954 0.61 -25.89 2.22
C ILE A 954 0.75 -25.19 3.57
N LYS A 955 -0.05 -25.62 4.53
CA LYS A 955 0.00 -25.22 5.93
C LYS A 955 0.23 -26.45 6.78
N VAL A 956 1.25 -26.42 7.62
CA VAL A 956 1.50 -27.45 8.63
C VAL A 956 1.54 -26.82 10.01
N LYS A 957 1.20 -27.60 11.04
CA LYS A 957 1.50 -27.25 12.43
C LYS A 957 2.45 -28.28 13.00
N LEU A 958 3.58 -27.84 13.54
CA LEU A 958 4.48 -28.70 14.31
C LEU A 958 3.78 -29.18 15.58
N HIS A 959 4.25 -30.29 16.14
CA HIS A 959 3.76 -30.79 17.43
C HIS A 959 3.90 -29.76 18.58
N THR A 960 4.89 -28.85 18.46
CA THR A 960 5.14 -27.64 19.28
C THR A 960 4.18 -26.47 19.02
N TYR A 961 3.06 -26.70 18.31
CA TYR A 961 2.02 -25.71 17.96
C TYR A 961 2.45 -24.57 17.01
N GLU A 962 3.73 -24.45 16.67
CA GLU A 962 4.21 -23.58 15.60
C GLU A 962 3.53 -23.92 14.25
N VAL A 963 3.13 -22.89 13.50
CA VAL A 963 2.50 -23.03 12.18
C VAL A 963 3.49 -22.57 11.12
N LEU A 964 3.78 -23.43 10.14
CA LEU A 964 4.62 -23.13 8.99
C LEU A 964 3.79 -23.19 7.71
N THR A 965 4.04 -22.26 6.79
CA THR A 965 3.39 -22.23 5.46
C THR A 965 4.43 -22.11 4.35
N ARG A 966 4.15 -22.75 3.21
CA ARG A 966 4.91 -22.62 1.96
C ARG A 966 3.90 -22.52 0.82
N GLN A 967 4.21 -21.79 -0.25
CA GLN A 967 3.30 -21.64 -1.39
C GLN A 967 4.04 -21.63 -2.73
N VAL A 968 3.33 -22.01 -3.79
CA VAL A 968 3.83 -22.06 -5.17
C VAL A 968 2.75 -21.57 -6.14
N ALA A 969 3.14 -20.76 -7.11
CA ALA A 969 2.29 -20.39 -8.24
C ALA A 969 2.39 -21.49 -9.31
N THR A 970 1.25 -21.93 -9.86
CA THR A 970 1.19 -23.04 -10.81
C THR A 970 1.06 -22.52 -12.25
N PRO A 971 1.83 -23.03 -13.23
CA PRO A 971 1.78 -22.53 -14.63
C PRO A 971 0.41 -22.67 -15.29
N LYS A 972 -0.38 -23.67 -14.88
CA LYS A 972 -1.79 -23.88 -15.21
C LYS A 972 -2.65 -23.73 -13.95
N SER A 973 -3.94 -23.39 -14.11
CA SER A 973 -4.88 -23.42 -12.98
C SER A 973 -5.19 -24.87 -12.57
N VAL A 974 -4.85 -25.24 -11.33
CA VAL A 974 -5.00 -26.60 -10.78
C VAL A 974 -6.25 -26.75 -9.91
N PHE A 975 -6.71 -27.99 -9.73
CA PHE A 975 -7.80 -28.36 -8.82
C PHE A 975 -7.86 -29.88 -8.55
N LEU A 976 -7.33 -30.70 -9.46
CA LEU A 976 -7.30 -32.16 -9.33
C LEU A 976 -6.37 -32.61 -8.19
N ALA A 977 -6.77 -33.65 -7.46
CA ALA A 977 -6.03 -34.13 -6.29
C ALA A 977 -4.56 -34.54 -6.60
N GLU A 978 -4.30 -35.10 -7.78
CA GLU A 978 -2.96 -35.48 -8.22
C GLU A 978 -2.09 -34.25 -8.56
N ASP A 979 -2.63 -33.24 -9.27
CA ASP A 979 -1.94 -31.95 -9.49
C ASP A 979 -1.60 -31.30 -8.15
N LEU A 980 -2.59 -31.18 -7.25
CA LEU A 980 -2.44 -30.58 -5.92
C LEU A 980 -1.37 -31.31 -5.09
N TYR A 981 -1.36 -32.64 -5.11
CA TYR A 981 -0.34 -33.45 -4.44
C TYR A 981 1.07 -33.23 -5.03
N GLN A 982 1.19 -33.19 -6.36
CA GLN A 982 2.48 -33.01 -7.04
C GLN A 982 3.11 -31.63 -6.78
N TYR A 983 2.31 -30.56 -6.70
CA TYR A 983 2.82 -29.23 -6.33
C TYR A 983 3.06 -29.07 -4.82
N ALA A 984 2.33 -29.78 -3.96
CA ALA A 984 2.52 -29.71 -2.51
C ALA A 984 3.66 -30.59 -1.98
N LEU A 985 3.99 -31.70 -2.63
CA LEU A 985 5.03 -32.62 -2.17
C LEU A 985 6.44 -31.97 -2.10
N PRO A 986 6.91 -31.19 -3.09
CA PRO A 986 8.17 -30.44 -2.97
C PRO A 986 8.16 -29.44 -1.80
N MET A 987 7.01 -28.83 -1.50
CA MET A 987 6.87 -27.92 -0.36
C MET A 987 6.96 -28.65 0.99
N LEU A 988 6.40 -29.87 1.09
CA LEU A 988 6.57 -30.73 2.26
C LEU A 988 8.03 -31.21 2.40
N VAL A 989 8.69 -31.62 1.30
CA VAL A 989 10.10 -32.02 1.30
C VAL A 989 11.02 -30.86 1.71
N LYS A 990 10.73 -29.63 1.28
CA LYS A 990 11.46 -28.44 1.75
C LYS A 990 11.28 -28.22 3.26
N LEU A 991 10.06 -28.42 3.79
CA LEU A 991 9.82 -28.37 5.24
C LEU A 991 10.54 -29.49 6.00
N GLU A 992 10.70 -30.69 5.42
CA GLU A 992 11.52 -31.76 5.99
C GLU A 992 13.01 -31.37 6.05
N GLN A 993 13.54 -30.75 4.98
CA GLN A 993 14.93 -30.26 4.91
C GLN A 993 15.21 -29.11 5.88
N GLU A 994 14.27 -28.17 6.01
CA GLU A 994 14.35 -27.02 6.94
C GLU A 994 14.28 -27.45 8.42
N ASN A 995 13.89 -28.70 8.72
CA ASN A 995 13.78 -29.25 10.07
C ASN A 995 14.70 -30.47 10.29
N PRO A 996 16.05 -30.29 10.28
CA PRO A 996 17.01 -31.40 10.32
C PRO A 996 16.99 -32.24 11.62
N LYS A 997 16.31 -31.76 12.68
CA LYS A 997 16.05 -32.52 13.91
C LYS A 997 14.84 -33.48 13.79
N GLY A 998 14.17 -33.53 12.64
CA GLY A 998 12.99 -34.35 12.36
C GLY A 998 11.69 -33.53 12.33
N LEU A 999 10.94 -33.63 11.23
CA LEU A 999 9.67 -32.92 11.04
C LEU A 999 8.50 -33.69 11.71
N LYS A 1000 8.13 -33.31 12.94
CA LYS A 1000 6.99 -33.90 13.67
C LYS A 1000 5.78 -32.96 13.70
N LEU A 1001 4.73 -33.32 12.97
CA LEU A 1001 3.53 -32.52 12.71
C LEU A 1001 2.31 -32.98 13.53
N ARG A 1002 1.38 -32.06 13.78
CA ARG A 1002 0.06 -32.31 14.37
C ARG A 1002 -1.12 -31.81 13.54
N LEU A 1003 -0.85 -31.09 12.45
CA LEU A 1003 -1.85 -30.62 11.49
C LEU A 1003 -1.23 -30.49 10.11
N MET A 1004 -2.01 -30.81 9.09
CA MET A 1004 -1.70 -30.56 7.69
C MET A 1004 -2.94 -30.02 6.97
N GLY A 1005 -2.74 -29.05 6.09
CA GLY A 1005 -3.77 -28.41 5.29
C GLY A 1005 -3.24 -27.90 3.97
N LEU A 1006 -4.14 -27.80 2.99
CA LEU A 1006 -3.87 -27.21 1.68
C LEU A 1006 -4.89 -26.10 1.42
N ARG A 1007 -4.43 -24.97 0.85
CA ARG A 1007 -5.26 -23.82 0.48
C ARG A 1007 -4.90 -23.34 -0.91
N CYS A 1008 -5.91 -23.23 -1.76
CA CYS A 1008 -5.84 -22.65 -3.08
C CYS A 1008 -6.27 -21.18 -3.08
N THR A 1009 -5.54 -20.32 -3.79
CA THR A 1009 -5.82 -18.87 -3.96
C THR A 1009 -5.62 -18.47 -5.42
N HIS A 1010 -6.07 -17.25 -5.78
CA HIS A 1010 -6.21 -16.81 -7.18
C HIS A 1010 -7.11 -17.78 -7.94
N LEU A 1011 -8.38 -17.80 -7.52
CA LEU A 1011 -9.36 -18.74 -8.04
C LEU A 1011 -9.79 -18.35 -9.45
N VAL A 1012 -10.19 -19.36 -10.23
CA VAL A 1012 -10.74 -19.22 -11.58
C VAL A 1012 -12.00 -20.08 -11.63
N SER A 1013 -13.15 -19.47 -11.95
CA SER A 1013 -14.43 -20.18 -12.03
C SER A 1013 -14.39 -21.33 -13.06
N THR A 1014 -15.07 -22.43 -12.76
CA THR A 1014 -15.36 -23.52 -13.72
C THR A 1014 -16.79 -23.51 -14.23
N LYS A 1015 -17.61 -22.53 -13.81
CA LYS A 1015 -18.91 -22.29 -14.44
C LYS A 1015 -18.67 -21.98 -15.93
N LYS A 1016 -19.47 -22.56 -16.83
CA LYS A 1016 -19.45 -22.14 -18.24
C LYS A 1016 -19.77 -20.64 -18.28
N PRO A 1017 -19.02 -19.82 -19.07
CA PRO A 1017 -19.40 -18.43 -19.25
C PRO A 1017 -20.79 -18.37 -19.88
N ASP A 1018 -21.63 -17.47 -19.38
CA ASP A 1018 -22.87 -17.13 -20.07
C ASP A 1018 -22.50 -16.39 -21.36
N THR A 1019 -22.69 -17.06 -22.49
CA THR A 1019 -22.36 -16.53 -23.81
C THR A 1019 -23.20 -15.32 -24.19
N LEU A 1020 -24.39 -15.12 -23.61
CA LEU A 1020 -25.21 -13.95 -23.85
C LEU A 1020 -24.68 -12.73 -23.06
N ALA A 1021 -24.26 -12.96 -21.81
CA ALA A 1021 -23.58 -11.94 -21.01
C ALA A 1021 -22.24 -11.51 -21.62
N PHE A 1022 -21.50 -12.43 -22.24
CA PHE A 1022 -20.23 -12.15 -22.93
C PHE A 1022 -20.38 -11.18 -24.12
N PHE A 1023 -21.51 -11.20 -24.83
CA PHE A 1023 -21.82 -10.26 -25.91
C PHE A 1023 -22.60 -9.01 -25.44
N GLY A 1024 -22.68 -8.74 -24.14
CA GLY A 1024 -23.35 -7.56 -23.59
C GLY A 1024 -24.88 -7.54 -23.72
N LEU A 1025 -25.49 -8.61 -24.26
CA LEU A 1025 -26.92 -8.73 -24.49
C LEU A 1025 -27.66 -9.03 -23.18
N LYS A 1026 -27.87 -7.99 -22.36
CA LYS A 1026 -28.82 -8.04 -21.24
C LYS A 1026 -30.23 -8.31 -21.77
N GLY A 1027 -30.65 -9.57 -21.74
CA GLY A 1027 -32.00 -9.98 -22.13
C GLY A 1027 -33.06 -9.26 -21.29
N GLY A 1028 -33.77 -8.32 -21.91
CA GLY A 1028 -34.84 -7.58 -21.25
C GLY A 1028 -35.99 -8.51 -20.87
N LYS A 1029 -36.33 -8.57 -19.57
CA LYS A 1029 -37.58 -9.17 -19.12
C LYS A 1029 -38.73 -8.21 -19.46
N THR A 1030 -39.30 -8.34 -20.65
CA THR A 1030 -40.62 -7.79 -20.94
C THR A 1030 -41.64 -8.53 -20.08
N SER A 1031 -42.41 -7.78 -19.29
CA SER A 1031 -43.56 -8.29 -18.56
C SER A 1031 -44.74 -8.41 -19.51
N ASP A 1032 -45.14 -9.62 -19.86
CA ASP A 1032 -46.53 -9.88 -20.27
C ASP A 1032 -46.92 -11.34 -20.01
N GLY A 1033 -48.22 -11.61 -19.93
CA GLY A 1033 -48.73 -12.88 -19.40
C GLY A 1033 -49.78 -13.59 -20.27
N LYS A 1034 -50.16 -14.79 -19.79
CA LYS A 1034 -51.20 -15.73 -20.29
C LYS A 1034 -50.72 -16.75 -21.35
N PRO A 1035 -51.37 -17.94 -21.44
CA PRO A 1035 -50.60 -19.19 -21.62
C PRO A 1035 -51.10 -20.19 -22.69
N LYS A 1036 -50.32 -21.27 -22.84
CA LYS A 1036 -50.60 -22.55 -23.54
C LYS A 1036 -50.63 -22.53 -25.08
N MET A 1037 -49.73 -23.30 -25.71
CA MET A 1037 -50.07 -24.61 -26.31
C MET A 1037 -48.81 -25.42 -26.70
N LYS A 1038 -48.99 -26.71 -27.01
CA LYS A 1038 -48.03 -27.62 -27.65
C LYS A 1038 -48.75 -28.34 -28.81
N PRO A 1039 -48.08 -28.51 -29.97
CA PRO A 1039 -47.91 -29.81 -30.64
C PRO A 1039 -46.47 -30.34 -30.38
N TYR A 1040 -46.13 -31.63 -30.38
CA TYR A 1040 -46.35 -32.74 -31.34
C TYR A 1040 -45.45 -32.58 -32.59
N GLU A 1041 -44.27 -33.18 -32.69
CA GLU A 1041 -43.86 -34.61 -32.91
C GLU A 1041 -43.49 -34.86 -34.39
N GLU A 1042 -42.98 -36.06 -34.73
CA GLU A 1042 -42.38 -36.46 -36.04
C GLU A 1042 -41.01 -35.80 -36.38
N GLU A 1043 -40.02 -36.48 -36.98
CA GLU A 1043 -39.83 -37.94 -37.18
C GLU A 1043 -38.34 -38.37 -37.19
N TRP A 1044 -38.13 -39.68 -37.27
CA TRP A 1044 -36.95 -40.51 -36.95
C TRP A 1044 -35.76 -40.44 -37.92
N GLU A 1045 -34.59 -40.95 -37.49
CA GLU A 1045 -33.85 -41.99 -38.24
C GLU A 1045 -32.90 -42.81 -37.33
N GLN A 1046 -32.46 -44.00 -37.77
CA GLN A 1046 -31.69 -44.97 -36.95
C GLN A 1046 -30.57 -45.70 -37.72
N TRP A 1047 -29.39 -45.83 -37.06
CA TRP A 1047 -28.48 -47.01 -37.08
C TRP A 1047 -27.70 -47.29 -38.40
N PRO A 1048 -26.68 -48.19 -38.43
CA PRO A 1048 -26.20 -49.16 -37.43
C PRO A 1048 -24.70 -49.08 -37.04
N GLU A 1049 -24.22 -50.10 -36.30
CA GLU A 1049 -22.81 -50.37 -35.91
C GLU A 1049 -22.21 -51.56 -36.72
N GLU A 1050 -21.00 -52.05 -36.35
CA GLU A 1050 -20.29 -53.27 -36.86
C GLU A 1050 -19.76 -53.15 -38.32
N GLU A 1051 -18.70 -53.82 -38.84
CA GLU A 1051 -17.52 -54.63 -38.39
C GLU A 1051 -16.55 -54.70 -39.63
N GLU A 1052 -15.25 -55.07 -39.66
CA GLU A 1052 -14.11 -55.34 -38.73
C GLU A 1052 -12.79 -55.37 -39.60
N GLN A 1053 -11.59 -55.58 -39.02
CA GLN A 1053 -10.28 -55.86 -39.67
C GLN A 1053 -9.62 -54.76 -40.56
N GLY A 1054 -8.30 -54.70 -40.78
CA GLY A 1054 -7.16 -55.42 -40.15
C GLY A 1054 -5.81 -55.27 -40.90
N GLU A 1055 -4.70 -55.07 -40.17
CA GLU A 1055 -3.28 -55.38 -40.54
C GLU A 1055 -2.57 -54.63 -41.72
N ALA A 1056 -1.23 -54.48 -41.79
CA ALA A 1056 -0.12 -54.55 -40.81
C ALA A 1056 1.22 -54.00 -41.40
N ASN A 1057 2.31 -54.07 -40.59
CA ASN A 1057 3.75 -53.93 -40.90
C ASN A 1057 4.31 -52.50 -41.10
N ASN A 1058 5.51 -52.11 -40.65
CA ASN A 1058 6.54 -52.67 -39.71
C ASN A 1058 7.47 -51.47 -39.32
N GLU A 1059 8.46 -51.48 -38.41
CA GLU A 1059 9.19 -52.40 -37.50
C GLU A 1059 9.87 -51.48 -36.43
N SER A 1060 10.58 -51.85 -35.35
CA SER A 1060 11.02 -53.06 -34.61
C SER A 1060 11.34 -52.58 -33.15
N GLY A 1061 11.78 -53.35 -32.14
CA GLY A 1061 12.04 -54.79 -31.93
C GLY A 1061 12.84 -55.02 -30.63
N GLU A 1062 12.74 -56.21 -30.03
CA GLU A 1062 13.59 -56.79 -28.94
C GLU A 1062 13.68 -56.08 -27.56
N SER A 1063 13.73 -56.77 -26.39
CA SER A 1063 13.56 -58.20 -26.02
C SER A 1063 13.36 -58.38 -24.49
N GLY A 1064 12.91 -59.55 -24.01
CA GLY A 1064 13.17 -60.05 -22.63
C GLY A 1064 11.97 -60.47 -21.72
N GLU A 1065 12.18 -61.50 -20.88
CA GLU A 1065 11.18 -62.21 -20.04
C GLU A 1065 11.78 -62.67 -18.67
N GLY A 1066 11.05 -63.17 -17.65
CA GLY A 1066 9.61 -63.35 -17.44
C GLY A 1066 9.24 -64.18 -16.18
N GLU A 1067 7.92 -64.34 -15.92
CA GLU A 1067 7.24 -65.40 -15.12
C GLU A 1067 7.49 -65.55 -13.58
N SER A 1068 6.80 -66.52 -12.93
CA SER A 1068 6.43 -66.59 -11.48
C SER A 1068 6.11 -68.06 -11.01
N PRO A 1069 5.29 -68.45 -9.98
CA PRO A 1069 4.67 -67.81 -8.79
C PRO A 1069 4.70 -68.64 -7.43
N PHE A 1070 3.82 -68.26 -6.47
CA PHE A 1070 3.58 -68.71 -5.06
C PHE A 1070 3.10 -70.15 -4.74
N ARG A 1071 3.19 -70.58 -3.45
CA ARG A 1071 2.16 -71.42 -2.76
C ARG A 1071 2.14 -71.45 -1.19
N ARG A 1072 0.94 -71.27 -0.59
CA ARG A 1072 0.25 -71.90 0.60
C ARG A 1072 0.83 -72.00 2.06
N HIS A 1073 -0.03 -71.60 3.02
CA HIS A 1073 -0.46 -72.16 4.35
C HIS A 1073 0.50 -72.68 5.46
N GLY A 1074 0.08 -72.50 6.73
CA GLY A 1074 0.56 -73.18 7.96
C GLY A 1074 -0.19 -72.73 9.24
N LYS A 1075 -0.27 -73.56 10.32
CA LYS A 1075 -1.07 -73.26 11.55
C LYS A 1075 -0.65 -74.09 12.80
N GLU A 1076 -0.70 -73.47 14.01
CA GLU A 1076 -1.15 -74.03 15.32
C GLU A 1076 -0.26 -74.94 16.24
N ILE A 1077 -0.60 -74.93 17.56
CA ILE A 1077 -0.33 -75.89 18.68
C ILE A 1077 0.80 -75.58 19.73
N LEU A 1078 0.54 -76.02 20.99
CA LEU A 1078 1.11 -75.71 22.34
C LEU A 1078 1.99 -76.91 22.90
N PRO A 1079 2.22 -77.24 24.22
CA PRO A 1079 1.89 -76.59 25.54
C PRO A 1079 2.84 -76.77 26.80
N ASN A 1080 2.69 -75.87 27.82
CA ASN A 1080 2.87 -76.08 29.31
C ASN A 1080 4.27 -76.44 29.93
N PRO A 1081 4.50 -76.60 31.29
CA PRO A 1081 3.71 -76.25 32.52
C PRO A 1081 4.45 -75.75 33.81
N LYS A 1082 3.70 -75.10 34.76
CA LYS A 1082 3.76 -75.19 36.28
C LYS A 1082 5.01 -74.70 37.07
N LYS A 1083 5.01 -74.37 38.40
CA LYS A 1083 4.02 -73.94 39.46
C LYS A 1083 4.76 -73.62 40.81
N LYS A 1084 4.15 -72.82 41.73
CA LYS A 1084 4.25 -72.74 43.25
C LYS A 1084 4.49 -71.30 43.79
N GLU A 1085 3.73 -70.74 44.76
CA GLU A 1085 3.36 -71.07 46.17
C GLU A 1085 4.46 -70.65 47.20
N THR A 1086 4.23 -70.00 48.36
CA THR A 1086 3.04 -69.52 49.13
C THR A 1086 3.42 -68.65 50.37
N SER A 1087 2.65 -67.61 50.76
CA SER A 1087 2.40 -67.21 52.18
C SER A 1087 1.42 -66.00 52.34
N SER A 1088 0.68 -65.91 53.46
CA SER A 1088 -0.28 -64.83 53.86
C SER A 1088 -0.55 -64.93 55.39
N PRO A 1089 -1.45 -64.16 56.09
CA PRO A 1089 -2.32 -63.03 55.66
C PRO A 1089 -2.50 -61.85 56.67
N ALA A 1090 -3.35 -60.86 56.29
CA ALA A 1090 -4.21 -60.00 57.15
C ALA A 1090 -3.58 -58.81 57.93
N PRO A 1091 -4.37 -57.76 58.30
CA PRO A 1091 -5.82 -57.54 58.09
C PRO A 1091 -6.16 -56.56 56.94
N ARG A 1092 -7.46 -56.31 56.69
CA ARG A 1092 -7.98 -55.55 55.55
C ARG A 1092 -7.98 -54.04 55.78
N GLN A 1093 -7.65 -53.29 54.74
CA GLN A 1093 -8.21 -51.96 54.46
C GLN A 1093 -9.14 -52.08 53.23
N GLU A 1094 -9.96 -51.07 52.96
CA GLU A 1094 -10.85 -51.06 51.79
C GLU A 1094 -10.07 -50.59 50.57
N GLU A 1095 -9.79 -51.52 49.65
CA GLU A 1095 -9.05 -51.25 48.41
C GLU A 1095 -10.00 -50.64 47.37
N GLU A 1096 -9.79 -49.36 47.02
CA GLU A 1096 -10.38 -48.76 45.84
C GLU A 1096 -9.80 -49.38 44.56
N TRP A 1097 -10.55 -49.32 43.46
CA TRP A 1097 -10.20 -49.90 42.16
C TRP A 1097 -10.19 -48.83 41.08
N TRP A 1098 -9.28 -48.97 40.12
CA TRP A 1098 -9.35 -48.26 38.85
C TRP A 1098 -9.66 -49.31 37.76
N ASP A 1099 -10.73 -49.16 37.00
CA ASP A 1099 -11.14 -50.18 36.03
C ASP A 1099 -10.32 -50.13 34.71
N CYS A 1100 -10.93 -50.19 33.51
CA CYS A 1100 -10.17 -50.05 32.24
C CYS A 1100 -11.02 -49.49 31.08
N PRO A 1101 -10.70 -48.35 30.44
CA PRO A 1101 -11.56 -47.65 29.49
C PRO A 1101 -11.54 -48.26 28.08
N ILE A 1102 -10.82 -49.38 27.91
CA ILE A 1102 -10.76 -50.14 26.65
C ILE A 1102 -11.52 -51.47 26.79
N CYS A 1103 -11.42 -52.17 27.92
CA CYS A 1103 -12.09 -53.47 28.14
C CYS A 1103 -13.18 -53.48 29.23
N ASN A 1104 -13.34 -52.39 29.97
CA ASN A 1104 -14.24 -52.20 31.12
C ASN A 1104 -14.14 -53.28 32.21
N ARG A 1105 -12.96 -53.40 32.85
CA ARG A 1105 -12.70 -54.36 33.94
C ARG A 1105 -11.93 -53.73 35.11
N PRO A 1106 -12.37 -53.89 36.38
CA PRO A 1106 -11.65 -53.49 37.59
C PRO A 1106 -10.19 -53.96 37.62
N GLN A 1107 -9.23 -53.04 37.80
CA GLN A 1107 -7.83 -53.30 38.14
C GLN A 1107 -7.48 -52.71 39.54
N PRO A 1108 -6.45 -53.22 40.23
CA PRO A 1108 -5.97 -52.64 41.48
C PRO A 1108 -5.35 -51.24 41.28
N ILE A 1109 -5.32 -50.42 42.33
CA ILE A 1109 -4.56 -49.16 42.35
C ILE A 1109 -3.07 -49.46 42.53
N ASP A 1110 -2.45 -49.86 41.43
CA ASP A 1110 -1.01 -49.95 41.23
C ASP A 1110 -0.73 -49.32 39.86
N GLU A 1111 -0.11 -48.13 39.84
CA GLU A 1111 0.16 -47.38 38.61
C GLU A 1111 0.95 -48.18 37.56
N ARG A 1112 1.67 -49.25 37.95
CA ARG A 1112 2.44 -50.05 36.99
C ARG A 1112 1.62 -51.21 36.43
N GLN A 1113 0.91 -51.96 37.27
CA GLN A 1113 0.08 -53.09 36.82
C GLN A 1113 -1.11 -52.61 35.97
N PHE A 1114 -1.68 -51.47 36.34
CA PHE A 1114 -2.69 -50.74 35.58
C PHE A 1114 -2.19 -50.38 34.18
N ASN A 1115 -1.00 -49.75 34.11
CA ASN A 1115 -0.39 -49.32 32.87
C ASN A 1115 -0.06 -50.51 31.95
N GLU A 1116 0.56 -51.56 32.50
CA GLU A 1116 0.87 -52.82 31.79
C GLU A 1116 -0.42 -53.53 31.28
N HIS A 1117 -1.54 -53.45 32.01
CA HIS A 1117 -2.84 -53.99 31.56
C HIS A 1117 -3.37 -53.29 30.30
N ILE A 1118 -3.34 -51.95 30.24
CA ILE A 1118 -3.82 -51.22 29.05
C ILE A 1118 -2.87 -51.37 27.86
N ASP A 1119 -1.55 -51.49 28.07
CA ASP A 1119 -0.63 -51.83 26.97
C ASP A 1119 -0.98 -53.18 26.35
N LEU A 1120 -1.37 -54.15 27.18
CA LEU A 1120 -1.93 -55.42 26.72
C LEU A 1120 -3.16 -55.17 25.83
N CYS A 1121 -4.14 -54.38 26.29
CA CYS A 1121 -5.34 -54.01 25.53
C CYS A 1121 -5.09 -53.19 24.26
N LEU A 1122 -4.02 -52.39 24.20
CA LEU A 1122 -3.61 -51.60 23.02
C LEU A 1122 -2.78 -52.41 22.02
N SER A 1123 -2.31 -53.61 22.40
CA SER A 1123 -1.50 -54.46 21.53
C SER A 1123 -2.28 -54.99 20.32
N ARG A 1124 -1.60 -55.12 19.18
CA ARG A 1124 -2.21 -55.63 17.93
C ARG A 1124 -2.72 -57.07 18.01
N GLN A 1125 -2.29 -57.85 19.00
CA GLN A 1125 -2.78 -59.21 19.20
C GLN A 1125 -4.07 -59.20 20.04
N ALA A 1126 -4.09 -58.51 21.19
CA ALA A 1126 -5.32 -58.34 21.96
C ALA A 1126 -6.44 -57.65 21.15
N ILE A 1127 -6.10 -56.71 20.25
CA ILE A 1127 -7.08 -56.10 19.33
C ILE A 1127 -7.66 -57.14 18.34
N ARG A 1128 -6.91 -58.17 17.93
CA ARG A 1128 -7.46 -59.28 17.12
C ARG A 1128 -8.34 -60.20 17.94
N ASP A 1129 -7.87 -60.57 19.13
CA ASP A 1129 -8.55 -61.53 19.99
C ASP A 1129 -9.88 -60.92 20.49
N THR A 1130 -9.88 -59.63 20.86
CA THR A 1130 -11.09 -58.84 21.17
C THR A 1130 -12.04 -58.74 19.97
N VAL A 1131 -11.53 -58.59 18.73
CA VAL A 1131 -12.38 -58.59 17.52
C VAL A 1131 -12.98 -59.96 17.24
N GLN A 1132 -12.35 -61.06 17.66
CA GLN A 1132 -12.95 -62.40 17.60
C GLN A 1132 -13.96 -62.64 18.73
N GLU A 1133 -13.73 -62.17 19.95
CA GLU A 1133 -14.71 -62.24 21.04
C GLU A 1133 -15.96 -61.37 20.76
N VAL A 1134 -15.79 -60.16 20.24
CA VAL A 1134 -16.91 -59.28 19.82
C VAL A 1134 -17.72 -59.89 18.67
N ALA A 1135 -17.12 -60.72 17.83
CA ALA A 1135 -17.83 -61.47 16.79
C ALA A 1135 -18.69 -62.64 17.34
N ALA A 1136 -18.53 -63.00 18.62
CA ALA A 1136 -19.34 -64.02 19.31
C ALA A 1136 -20.34 -63.45 20.33
N ALA A 1137 -20.14 -62.21 20.80
CA ALA A 1137 -20.80 -61.66 21.98
C ALA A 1137 -21.98 -60.69 21.72
N THR A 1138 -22.56 -60.67 20.52
CA THR A 1138 -23.86 -60.00 20.24
C THR A 1138 -25.02 -60.97 20.06
N ALA A 1139 -24.96 -62.12 20.74
CA ALA A 1139 -26.11 -62.51 21.56
C ALA A 1139 -26.07 -61.65 22.85
N THR A 1140 -27.06 -60.79 23.03
CA THR A 1140 -27.18 -59.83 24.16
C THR A 1140 -27.64 -60.53 25.46
N PRO A 1141 -27.62 -59.90 26.67
CA PRO A 1141 -27.38 -58.48 27.00
C PRO A 1141 -26.48 -58.21 28.26
N VAL A 1142 -26.42 -56.93 28.68
CA VAL A 1142 -26.15 -56.39 30.05
C VAL A 1142 -24.70 -56.03 30.48
N SER A 1143 -24.59 -54.75 30.91
CA SER A 1143 -23.62 -53.97 31.73
C SER A 1143 -22.58 -54.68 32.65
N ASN A 1144 -21.49 -54.04 33.14
CA ASN A 1144 -21.27 -52.59 33.42
C ASN A 1144 -19.78 -52.16 33.70
N LYS A 1145 -19.50 -50.83 33.65
CA LYS A 1145 -18.37 -50.02 34.25
C LYS A 1145 -16.90 -49.95 33.70
N VAL A 1146 -16.60 -48.79 33.05
CA VAL A 1146 -15.40 -47.89 32.77
C VAL A 1146 -13.94 -48.38 33.14
N THR A 1147 -12.78 -47.72 33.49
CA THR A 1147 -12.27 -46.43 34.04
C THR A 1147 -10.69 -46.36 34.00
N THR A 1148 -10.03 -45.50 33.19
CA THR A 1148 -8.53 -45.17 33.15
C THR A 1148 -7.41 -46.28 32.97
N MET A 1149 -6.10 -45.95 32.93
CA MET A 1149 -5.21 -46.01 31.72
C MET A 1149 -3.82 -46.79 31.90
N PRO A 1150 -2.58 -46.35 31.54
CA PRO A 1150 -1.88 -46.91 30.35
C PRO A 1150 -0.32 -47.10 30.28
N VAL A 1151 0.16 -47.75 29.20
CA VAL A 1151 1.27 -47.28 28.31
C VAL A 1151 2.74 -47.77 28.48
N GLU A 1152 3.36 -47.97 27.31
CA GLU A 1152 4.79 -47.82 26.92
C GLU A 1152 5.73 -49.07 26.89
N SER A 1153 6.61 -49.26 25.88
CA SER A 1153 7.19 -48.25 24.96
C SER A 1153 7.90 -48.77 23.67
N ASN A 1154 8.10 -47.82 22.74
CA ASN A 1154 9.32 -47.58 21.94
C ASN A 1154 9.87 -48.55 20.86
N ASN A 1155 10.29 -47.93 19.75
CA ASN A 1155 11.43 -48.28 18.87
C ASN A 1155 11.32 -49.56 17.98
N THR A 1156 11.82 -49.61 16.73
CA THR A 1156 12.51 -48.60 15.89
C THR A 1156 12.46 -48.96 14.37
N ILE A 1157 12.73 -47.96 13.50
CA ILE A 1157 13.52 -48.09 12.24
C ILE A 1157 12.90 -48.73 10.95
N LYS A 1158 12.74 -47.85 9.94
CA LYS A 1158 12.99 -48.00 8.46
C LYS A 1158 12.17 -48.97 7.57
N LYS A 1159 11.60 -48.34 6.51
CA LYS A 1159 11.45 -48.80 5.09
C LYS A 1159 10.49 -49.99 4.84
N GLY A 1160 9.78 -50.09 3.71
CA GLY A 1160 9.62 -49.23 2.52
C GLY A 1160 8.14 -49.04 2.13
N LYS A 1161 7.78 -48.20 1.14
CA LYS A 1161 7.75 -48.52 -0.31
C LYS A 1161 6.99 -49.84 -0.63
N GLU A 1162 6.02 -49.87 -1.54
CA GLU A 1162 5.40 -48.82 -2.39
C GLU A 1162 4.09 -49.38 -3.03
N LYS A 1163 3.24 -48.51 -3.65
CA LYS A 1163 2.37 -48.72 -4.85
C LYS A 1163 1.66 -50.08 -5.09
N LYS A 1164 0.47 -50.18 -5.71
CA LYS A 1164 -0.60 -49.29 -6.22
C LYS A 1164 -1.75 -50.21 -6.70
N ARG A 1165 -2.99 -49.68 -6.75
CA ARG A 1165 -4.07 -49.92 -7.75
C ARG A 1165 -4.32 -51.34 -8.32
N GLY A 1166 -5.58 -51.80 -8.22
CA GLY A 1166 -6.06 -53.00 -8.93
C GLY A 1166 -7.60 -53.16 -8.95
N ARG A 1167 -8.31 -52.27 -9.67
CA ARG A 1167 -9.68 -52.51 -10.20
C ARG A 1167 -9.53 -53.23 -11.57
N PRO A 1168 -10.50 -53.98 -12.13
CA PRO A 1168 -11.93 -53.63 -12.36
C PRO A 1168 -12.92 -54.60 -11.65
N ALA A 1169 -14.24 -54.37 -11.53
CA ALA A 1169 -15.34 -54.34 -12.53
C ALA A 1169 -15.59 -55.71 -13.22
N ALA A 1170 -16.82 -56.13 -13.59
CA ALA A 1170 -18.17 -55.54 -13.48
C ALA A 1170 -19.18 -56.68 -13.05
N ALA A 1171 -20.52 -56.71 -13.26
CA ALA A 1171 -21.54 -55.85 -13.89
C ALA A 1171 -22.96 -56.19 -13.33
N ALA A 1172 -23.98 -55.37 -13.68
CA ALA A 1172 -25.42 -55.71 -13.86
C ALA A 1172 -26.25 -56.39 -12.74
N ALA A 1173 -27.53 -56.08 -12.51
CA ALA A 1173 -28.47 -55.01 -12.93
C ALA A 1173 -29.64 -55.00 -11.89
N ALA A 1174 -30.73 -54.23 -11.92
CA ALA A 1174 -31.31 -53.21 -12.82
C ALA A 1174 -31.96 -52.10 -11.91
N ALA A 1175 -33.04 -51.33 -12.17
CA ALA A 1175 -34.00 -51.12 -13.28
C ALA A 1175 -34.68 -49.74 -13.12
N ALA A 1176 -35.45 -49.31 -14.13
CA ALA A 1176 -36.47 -48.23 -14.13
C ALA A 1176 -35.98 -46.76 -13.95
N SER A 1177 -36.67 -45.82 -14.62
CA SER A 1177 -36.22 -44.44 -14.82
C SER A 1177 -37.36 -43.42 -14.96
N VAL A 1178 -37.28 -42.31 -14.21
CA VAL A 1178 -37.96 -41.02 -14.50
C VAL A 1178 -37.00 -39.90 -14.07
N ASP A 1179 -36.89 -38.84 -14.88
CA ASP A 1179 -35.88 -37.76 -14.77
C ASP A 1179 -36.58 -36.35 -14.82
N PRO A 1180 -35.88 -35.20 -14.73
CA PRO A 1180 -35.50 -34.57 -13.47
C PRO A 1180 -36.06 -33.14 -13.28
N LYS A 1181 -35.95 -32.62 -12.04
CA LYS A 1181 -35.58 -31.20 -11.79
C LYS A 1181 -35.13 -30.93 -10.34
N GLN A 1182 -34.40 -29.82 -10.19
CA GLN A 1182 -33.99 -29.17 -8.93
C GLN A 1182 -33.17 -30.00 -7.91
N LYS A 1183 -31.84 -29.94 -8.08
CA LYS A 1183 -30.89 -29.99 -6.94
C LYS A 1183 -31.10 -28.67 -6.16
N LYS A 1184 -31.30 -28.62 -4.84
CA LYS A 1184 -30.51 -29.18 -3.72
C LYS A 1184 -29.06 -28.70 -3.70
N LEU A 1185 -28.88 -27.45 -3.27
CA LEU A 1185 -27.62 -26.97 -2.67
C LEU A 1185 -27.54 -27.47 -1.21
N LYS A 1186 -26.34 -27.81 -0.74
CA LYS A 1186 -26.02 -28.06 0.67
C LYS A 1186 -24.62 -27.52 0.96
N PHE A 1187 -24.49 -26.67 1.98
CA PHE A 1187 -23.21 -26.31 2.60
C PHE A 1187 -23.08 -26.97 3.99
N GLY A 1188 -21.84 -27.12 4.44
CA GLY A 1188 -21.42 -28.00 5.55
C GLY A 1188 -20.03 -28.54 5.26
#